data_AF-A0AAD4TIP9-F1
#
_entry.id   AF-A0AAD4TIP9-F1
#
_cell.length_a   1.000
_cell.length_b   1.000
_cell.length_c   1.000
_cell.angle_alpha   90.00
_cell.angle_beta   90.00
_cell.angle_gamma   90.00
#
_symmetry.space_group_name_H-M   'P 1'
#
loop_
_entity.id
_entity.type
_entity.pdbx_description
1 polymer ?
#
loop_
_entity_poly.entity_id
_entity_poly.type
_entity_poly.pdbx_seq_one_letter_code
_entity_poly.pdbx_strand_id
1 'polypeptide(L)'
;MVEVLRDGLSEQCDGNSEAEHPLPYLTGCYRRANDEEDENQIKFAMGDATYTQCCATNSITRQAKELLVSHSLMHLVDSVRKDSRRSLTRRTNAKSSFVKEVRTRTKSLHDGLEEVLLSLLRNCETQESVFEYIAEIIRRNSSMAKLQVDPNCGSLGMFVNLSAVMLRLCKNFINKDLTNTSEIDGTYLLCSPRHLDMSDLTTLCASSKQVAACISTFQTTSSCSSTDNSTASCGIRYTFGCEFFFMTARVLHLGLIKSLSELWRLYHKMELNTNLQPTMNALLGYSPFPQPEQDMKTLLPKEAKKDWRNYCCYISQILHDKALLRDALSFYYLMVVWLVGLVGGFKMPLPSSCPIEFACMPEHLVGDAIELLIFVFVCSGLLGDVIPEMDEFIKFIIMFMKSPNYIRNPCIRERMVELLSLCIRNRRCSSSVITVFKGSQLNLEFLVGDLLKLYAMEEFTGCSPNKLQFRNSILEILACLWEIPSHRDAWKQIAEEDTEFYLAFLNVVINENINLLDSESFLWMHERDRMFQYDKDMIGRRIPYRIASLEMLAFTSKQIIVPFLLPHMVDTVVRMLNRFLVHLLILHTKSSFGTRRLMKCGCCLEILLRQIVSIYVHLARGDSKNIFVAAISRDSQSYSEHLFIDVARVLDEDSLVPEFIELGTRVNDAARKAIETEASLGEIPNDFPDPISVDRAVIQRHLGNYDTDPFSGLPLTHEMLIPNVELKAKINKFVISKQL
;
A
#
# COMPACT_ATOMS: atom_id res chain seq x y z
N MET A 1 -51.17 -23.28 10.79
CA MET A 1 -50.02 -22.87 11.64
C MET A 1 -49.44 -21.52 11.20
N VAL A 2 -49.11 -21.33 9.91
CA VAL A 2 -48.61 -20.03 9.38
C VAL A 2 -49.60 -18.86 9.53
N GLU A 3 -50.91 -19.09 9.44
CA GLU A 3 -51.92 -18.04 9.69
C GLU A 3 -52.08 -17.71 11.17
N VAL A 4 -52.09 -18.74 12.04
CA VAL A 4 -52.07 -18.56 13.51
C VAL A 4 -50.80 -17.81 13.96
N LEU A 5 -49.66 -18.07 13.30
CA LEU A 5 -48.40 -17.36 13.53
C LEU A 5 -48.42 -15.92 13.02
N ARG A 6 -49.16 -15.64 11.95
CA ARG A 6 -49.33 -14.28 11.39
C ARG A 6 -50.23 -13.43 12.27
N ASP A 7 -51.32 -14.01 12.77
CA ASP A 7 -52.30 -13.31 13.61
C ASP A 7 -51.74 -13.02 15.02
N GLY A 8 -51.00 -13.98 15.61
CA GLY A 8 -50.31 -13.77 16.90
C GLY A 8 -49.19 -12.72 16.87
N LEU A 9 -48.53 -12.52 15.72
CA LEU A 9 -47.52 -11.47 15.52
C LEU A 9 -48.15 -10.09 15.22
N SER A 10 -49.38 -10.06 14.69
CA SER A 10 -50.13 -8.84 14.40
C SER A 10 -50.67 -8.18 15.67
N GLU A 11 -51.18 -8.97 16.63
CA GLU A 11 -51.80 -8.44 17.86
C GLU A 11 -50.79 -7.85 18.87
N GLN A 12 -49.51 -8.23 18.81
CA GLN A 12 -48.48 -7.73 19.74
C GLN A 12 -47.84 -6.40 19.33
N CYS A 13 -48.21 -5.83 18.18
CA CYS A 13 -47.77 -4.50 17.78
C CYS A 13 -48.49 -3.37 18.56
N ASP A 14 -49.62 -3.67 19.20
CA ASP A 14 -50.37 -2.73 20.05
C ASP A 14 -50.00 -2.85 21.53
N GLY A 15 -48.76 -2.49 21.85
CA GLY A 15 -48.38 -1.76 23.06
C GLY A 15 -48.64 -2.29 24.48
N ASN A 16 -49.42 -3.34 24.72
CA ASN A 16 -49.75 -3.83 26.07
C ASN A 16 -50.12 -5.33 26.07
N SER A 17 -49.20 -6.23 26.44
CA SER A 17 -49.54 -7.42 27.25
C SER A 17 -48.29 -8.15 27.74
N GLU A 18 -48.41 -8.80 28.91
CA GLU A 18 -47.46 -9.73 29.54
C GLU A 18 -47.39 -11.08 28.78
N ALA A 19 -47.22 -11.07 27.46
CA ALA A 19 -47.12 -12.28 26.66
C ALA A 19 -45.66 -12.77 26.54
N GLU A 20 -45.49 -14.11 26.48
CA GLU A 20 -44.21 -14.80 26.33
C GLU A 20 -43.44 -14.32 25.08
N HIS A 21 -42.12 -14.15 25.19
CA HIS A 21 -41.28 -13.61 24.11
C HIS A 21 -41.41 -14.48 22.83
N PRO A 22 -41.48 -13.91 21.61
CA PRO A 22 -41.73 -14.67 20.38
C PRO A 22 -40.71 -15.78 20.09
N LEU A 23 -39.48 -15.60 20.58
CA LEU A 23 -38.37 -16.56 20.41
C LEU A 23 -38.61 -17.91 21.14
N PRO A 24 -38.95 -17.96 22.45
CA PRO A 24 -39.37 -19.21 23.10
C PRO A 24 -40.55 -19.89 22.41
N TYR A 25 -41.54 -19.13 21.94
CA TYR A 25 -42.69 -19.68 21.22
C TYR A 25 -42.28 -20.29 19.87
N LEU A 26 -41.47 -19.59 19.05
CA LEU A 26 -40.96 -20.09 17.77
C LEU A 26 -40.02 -21.28 17.94
N THR A 27 -39.20 -21.29 19.00
CA THR A 27 -38.31 -22.41 19.33
C THR A 27 -39.13 -23.62 19.80
N GLY A 28 -40.22 -23.39 20.54
CA GLY A 28 -41.18 -24.43 20.91
C GLY A 28 -41.94 -24.99 19.71
N CYS A 29 -42.35 -24.15 18.75
CA CYS A 29 -42.96 -24.58 17.49
C CYS A 29 -41.98 -25.38 16.62
N TYR A 30 -40.72 -24.95 16.53
CA TYR A 30 -39.67 -25.70 15.84
C TYR A 30 -39.44 -27.08 16.48
N ARG A 31 -39.31 -27.14 17.81
CA ARG A 31 -39.10 -28.39 18.53
C ARG A 31 -40.26 -29.36 18.29
N ARG A 32 -41.51 -28.90 18.41
CA ARG A 32 -42.70 -29.72 18.12
C ARG A 32 -42.74 -30.20 16.66
N ALA A 33 -42.41 -29.34 15.70
CA ALA A 33 -42.37 -29.73 14.29
C ALA A 33 -41.28 -30.77 14.01
N ASN A 34 -40.12 -30.66 14.68
CA ASN A 34 -39.03 -31.62 14.56
C ASN A 34 -39.37 -32.96 15.23
N ASP A 35 -39.97 -32.92 16.42
CA ASP A 35 -40.42 -34.12 17.14
C ASP A 35 -41.55 -34.85 16.34
N GLU A 36 -42.46 -34.11 15.71
CA GLU A 36 -43.49 -34.67 14.81
C GLU A 36 -42.91 -35.20 13.49
N GLU A 37 -41.83 -34.62 12.97
CA GLU A 37 -41.11 -35.15 11.81
C GLU A 37 -40.47 -36.49 12.14
N ASP A 38 -39.76 -36.57 13.26
CA ASP A 38 -39.13 -37.81 13.74
C ASP A 38 -40.19 -38.91 13.98
N GLU A 39 -41.33 -38.57 14.60
CA GLU A 39 -42.42 -39.52 14.83
C GLU A 39 -43.09 -39.99 13.53
N ASN A 40 -43.26 -39.12 12.54
CA ASN A 40 -43.85 -39.46 11.25
C ASN A 40 -42.89 -40.23 10.34
N GLN A 41 -41.58 -39.99 10.41
CA GLN A 41 -40.57 -40.81 9.73
C GLN A 41 -40.53 -42.23 10.31
N ILE A 42 -40.66 -42.36 11.64
CA ILE A 42 -40.80 -43.65 12.32
C ILE A 42 -42.08 -44.37 11.87
N LYS A 43 -43.22 -43.67 11.81
CA LYS A 43 -44.50 -44.23 11.32
C LYS A 43 -44.46 -44.59 9.83
N PHE A 44 -43.76 -43.81 9.00
CA PHE A 44 -43.57 -44.14 7.58
C PHE A 44 -42.72 -45.40 7.41
N ALA A 45 -41.67 -45.57 8.22
CA ALA A 45 -40.84 -46.78 8.24
C ALA A 45 -41.61 -48.03 8.73
N MET A 46 -42.64 -47.85 9.56
CA MET A 46 -43.56 -48.92 9.99
C MET A 46 -44.77 -49.13 9.05
N GLY A 47 -44.90 -48.33 7.98
CA GLY A 47 -45.99 -48.43 7.01
C GLY A 47 -47.32 -47.75 7.40
N ASP A 48 -47.33 -47.01 8.51
CA ASP A 48 -48.53 -46.39 9.11
C ASP A 48 -48.76 -44.93 8.66
N ALA A 49 -47.85 -44.34 7.87
CA ALA A 49 -47.98 -42.98 7.35
C ALA A 49 -47.88 -42.93 5.82
N THR A 50 -48.62 -42.03 5.19
CA THR A 50 -48.58 -41.85 3.73
C THR A 50 -47.41 -40.95 3.31
N TYR A 51 -46.81 -41.21 2.15
CA TYR A 51 -45.68 -40.42 1.60
C TYR A 51 -45.99 -38.91 1.52
N THR A 52 -47.23 -38.56 1.19
CA THR A 52 -47.71 -37.18 1.14
C THR A 52 -47.68 -36.50 2.51
N GLN A 53 -47.95 -37.24 3.58
CA GLN A 53 -47.95 -36.74 4.95
C GLN A 53 -46.51 -36.44 5.41
N CYS A 54 -45.55 -37.33 5.12
CA CYS A 54 -44.14 -37.09 5.42
C CYS A 54 -43.55 -35.90 4.64
N CYS A 55 -43.89 -35.75 3.35
CA CYS A 55 -43.47 -34.59 2.55
C CYS A 55 -44.05 -33.26 3.05
N ALA A 56 -45.29 -33.25 3.53
CA ALA A 56 -45.91 -32.06 4.11
C ALA A 56 -45.20 -31.64 5.41
N THR A 57 -44.86 -32.59 6.29
CA THR A 57 -44.14 -32.32 7.54
C THR A 57 -42.74 -31.77 7.27
N ASN A 58 -41.99 -32.37 6.33
CA ASN A 58 -40.65 -31.87 5.94
C ASN A 58 -40.70 -30.44 5.37
N SER A 59 -41.75 -30.10 4.61
CA SER A 59 -41.97 -28.74 4.12
C SER A 59 -42.26 -27.76 5.27
N ILE A 60 -43.02 -28.18 6.29
CA ILE A 60 -43.35 -27.38 7.46
C ILE A 60 -42.10 -27.14 8.32
N THR A 61 -41.26 -28.16 8.55
CA THR A 61 -40.00 -28.00 9.28
C THR A 61 -39.03 -27.09 8.55
N ARG A 62 -38.93 -27.20 7.22
CA ARG A 62 -38.09 -26.30 6.40
C ARG A 62 -38.54 -24.84 6.50
N GLN A 63 -39.84 -24.58 6.38
CA GLN A 63 -40.39 -23.23 6.53
C GLN A 63 -40.21 -22.69 7.96
N ALA A 64 -40.34 -23.53 8.98
CA ALA A 64 -40.08 -23.16 10.37
C ALA A 64 -38.60 -22.80 10.61
N LYS A 65 -37.65 -23.52 10.00
CA LYS A 65 -36.21 -23.19 10.01
C LYS A 65 -35.94 -21.84 9.35
N GLU A 66 -36.49 -21.61 8.15
CA GLU A 66 -36.32 -20.36 7.41
C GLU A 66 -36.92 -19.15 8.16
N LEU A 67 -38.08 -19.34 8.81
CA LEU A 67 -38.72 -18.32 9.66
C LEU A 67 -37.94 -18.04 10.95
N LEU A 68 -37.40 -19.06 11.62
CA LEU A 68 -36.59 -18.89 12.84
C LEU A 68 -35.29 -18.14 12.53
N VAL A 69 -34.61 -18.50 11.43
CA VAL A 69 -33.39 -17.83 10.95
C VAL A 69 -33.71 -16.38 10.54
N SER A 70 -34.79 -16.15 9.81
CA SER A 70 -35.22 -14.81 9.40
C SER A 70 -35.64 -13.94 10.58
N HIS A 71 -36.38 -14.49 11.56
CA HIS A 71 -36.79 -13.79 12.77
C HIS A 71 -35.59 -13.44 13.66
N SER A 72 -34.63 -14.37 13.80
CA SER A 72 -33.37 -14.14 14.52
C SER A 72 -32.53 -13.06 13.86
N LEU A 73 -32.46 -13.03 12.52
CA LEU A 73 -31.76 -11.98 11.77
C LEU A 73 -32.44 -10.61 11.85
N MET A 74 -33.77 -10.54 11.78
CA MET A 74 -34.52 -9.28 11.84
C MET A 74 -34.59 -8.65 13.24
N HIS A 75 -34.80 -9.45 14.29
CA HIS A 75 -34.93 -8.91 15.66
C HIS A 75 -33.59 -8.69 16.37
N LEU A 76 -32.48 -9.28 15.91
CA LEU A 76 -31.14 -8.90 16.37
C LEU A 76 -30.79 -7.47 15.94
N VAL A 77 -31.27 -7.04 14.77
CA VAL A 77 -31.11 -5.66 14.26
C VAL A 77 -32.01 -4.66 15.01
N ASP A 78 -33.22 -5.06 15.41
CA ASP A 78 -34.16 -4.17 16.12
C ASP A 78 -33.97 -4.13 17.65
N SER A 79 -33.45 -5.19 18.27
CA SER A 79 -33.01 -5.19 19.68
C SER A 79 -31.87 -4.18 19.92
N VAL A 80 -30.92 -4.11 18.98
CA VAL A 80 -29.85 -3.09 18.95
C VAL A 80 -30.41 -1.67 18.82
N ARG A 81 -31.58 -1.50 18.18
CA ARG A 81 -32.22 -0.20 17.94
C ARG A 81 -33.07 0.29 19.13
N LYS A 82 -33.70 -0.61 19.88
CA LYS A 82 -34.58 -0.28 21.03
C LYS A 82 -33.79 -0.06 22.34
N ASP A 83 -32.70 -0.77 22.60
CA ASP A 83 -31.89 -0.59 23.82
C ASP A 83 -31.05 0.69 23.84
N SER A 84 -30.69 1.22 22.66
CA SER A 84 -30.06 2.53 22.52
C SER A 84 -30.93 3.68 23.08
N ARG A 85 -32.26 3.51 23.16
CA ARG A 85 -33.18 4.54 23.70
C ARG A 85 -33.40 4.44 25.22
N ARG A 86 -33.23 3.27 25.84
CA ARG A 86 -33.54 3.05 27.27
C ARG A 86 -32.35 3.23 28.21
N SER A 87 -31.10 3.19 27.72
CA SER A 87 -29.92 3.41 28.58
C SER A 87 -29.60 4.90 28.86
N LEU A 88 -30.42 5.83 28.37
CA LEU A 88 -30.14 7.27 28.35
C LEU A 88 -30.36 8.02 29.69
N THR A 89 -30.45 7.35 30.84
CA THR A 89 -30.77 8.00 32.13
C THR A 89 -29.88 7.64 33.32
N ARG A 90 -28.70 7.01 33.15
CA ARG A 90 -27.72 6.90 34.25
C ARG A 90 -26.31 7.38 33.89
N ARG A 91 -25.88 8.35 34.69
CA ARG A 91 -24.70 9.19 34.61
C ARG A 91 -23.37 8.42 34.71
N THR A 92 -22.35 9.05 34.12
CA THR A 92 -20.91 9.03 34.47
C THR A 92 -20.00 7.84 34.17
N ASN A 93 -20.49 6.70 33.66
CA ASN A 93 -19.64 5.56 33.24
C ASN A 93 -19.82 5.10 31.76
N ALA A 94 -20.37 5.94 30.88
CA ALA A 94 -20.63 5.60 29.47
C ALA A 94 -19.36 5.41 28.58
N LYS A 95 -18.17 5.66 29.13
CA LYS A 95 -16.87 5.75 28.44
C LYS A 95 -16.39 4.43 27.80
N SER A 96 -16.89 3.27 28.24
CA SER A 96 -16.50 1.94 27.71
C SER A 96 -17.68 1.05 27.29
N SER A 97 -18.94 1.46 27.47
CA SER A 97 -20.06 0.52 27.30
C SER A 97 -20.41 0.23 25.84
N PHE A 98 -20.37 1.20 24.92
CA PHE A 98 -20.78 0.94 23.51
C PHE A 98 -19.82 -0.02 22.79
N VAL A 99 -18.51 0.27 22.76
CA VAL A 99 -17.52 -0.60 22.11
C VAL A 99 -17.49 -1.97 22.79
N LYS A 100 -17.55 -2.01 24.12
CA LYS A 100 -17.59 -3.27 24.88
C LYS A 100 -18.86 -4.07 24.61
N GLU A 101 -20.01 -3.42 24.52
CA GLU A 101 -21.30 -4.05 24.21
C GLU A 101 -21.31 -4.62 22.80
N VAL A 102 -20.88 -3.82 21.81
CA VAL A 102 -20.74 -4.27 20.41
C VAL A 102 -19.81 -5.47 20.36
N ARG A 103 -18.65 -5.42 20.99
CA ARG A 103 -17.71 -6.55 21.01
C ARG A 103 -18.28 -7.79 21.70
N THR A 104 -18.96 -7.63 22.83
CA THR A 104 -19.55 -8.75 23.58
C THR A 104 -20.63 -9.44 22.74
N ARG A 105 -21.50 -8.66 22.10
CA ARG A 105 -22.56 -9.17 21.22
C ARG A 105 -21.98 -9.82 19.95
N THR A 106 -21.01 -9.17 19.31
CA THR A 106 -20.33 -9.72 18.13
C THR A 106 -19.63 -11.04 18.45
N LYS A 107 -18.95 -11.13 19.60
CA LYS A 107 -18.32 -12.37 20.04
C LYS A 107 -19.33 -13.49 20.24
N SER A 108 -20.42 -13.24 20.97
CA SER A 108 -21.49 -14.22 21.17
C SER A 108 -22.13 -14.66 19.85
N LEU A 109 -22.28 -13.74 18.89
CA LEU A 109 -22.76 -14.05 17.55
C LEU A 109 -21.76 -14.96 16.81
N HIS A 110 -20.47 -14.65 16.83
CA HIS A 110 -19.44 -15.48 16.19
C HIS A 110 -19.33 -16.86 16.84
N ASP A 111 -19.47 -16.96 18.16
CA ASP A 111 -19.46 -18.23 18.89
C ASP A 111 -20.62 -19.13 18.43
N GLY A 112 -21.85 -18.59 18.38
CA GLY A 112 -23.01 -19.35 17.91
C GLY A 112 -22.94 -19.70 16.43
N LEU A 113 -22.46 -18.79 15.58
CA LEU A 113 -22.30 -19.06 14.14
C LEU A 113 -21.21 -20.12 13.86
N GLU A 114 -20.12 -20.11 14.62
CA GLU A 114 -19.09 -21.14 14.53
C GLU A 114 -19.67 -22.51 14.90
N GLU A 115 -20.40 -22.60 16.02
CA GLU A 115 -20.98 -23.87 16.48
C GLU A 115 -21.96 -24.45 15.44
N VAL A 116 -22.83 -23.61 14.87
CA VAL A 116 -23.78 -24.02 13.84
C VAL A 116 -23.06 -24.48 12.57
N LEU A 117 -22.14 -23.67 12.03
CA LEU A 117 -21.43 -24.02 10.79
C LEU A 117 -20.55 -25.25 10.99
N LEU A 118 -19.86 -25.38 12.13
CA LEU A 118 -19.04 -26.55 12.45
C LEU A 118 -19.89 -27.82 12.52
N SER A 119 -21.08 -27.75 13.12
CA SER A 119 -22.00 -28.90 13.21
C SER A 119 -22.46 -29.35 11.82
N LEU A 120 -22.77 -28.40 10.93
CA LEU A 120 -23.17 -28.70 9.55
C LEU A 120 -22.00 -29.21 8.69
N LEU A 121 -20.79 -28.71 8.92
CA LEU A 121 -19.59 -29.16 8.19
C LEU A 121 -19.10 -30.54 8.66
N ARG A 122 -19.39 -30.94 9.91
CA ARG A 122 -19.06 -32.27 10.45
C ARG A 122 -19.99 -33.36 9.96
N ASN A 123 -21.24 -33.02 9.63
CA ASN A 123 -22.20 -33.99 9.10
C ASN A 123 -21.95 -34.19 7.59
N CYS A 124 -21.63 -35.42 7.19
CA CYS A 124 -21.33 -35.80 5.81
C CYS A 124 -22.49 -35.51 4.84
N GLU A 125 -23.73 -35.51 5.31
CA GLU A 125 -24.91 -35.25 4.47
C GLU A 125 -25.09 -33.76 4.16
N THR A 126 -24.70 -32.88 5.08
CA THR A 126 -24.88 -31.42 4.93
C THR A 126 -23.61 -30.72 4.45
N GLN A 127 -22.45 -31.36 4.57
CA GLN A 127 -21.14 -30.79 4.25
C GLN A 127 -21.08 -30.20 2.84
N GLU A 128 -21.44 -30.98 1.81
CA GLU A 128 -21.40 -30.53 0.40
C GLU A 128 -22.33 -29.33 0.18
N SER A 129 -23.55 -29.37 0.73
CA SER A 129 -24.49 -28.26 0.62
C SER A 129 -24.00 -26.98 1.31
N VAL A 130 -23.20 -27.10 2.38
CA VAL A 130 -22.56 -25.93 3.01
C VAL A 130 -21.49 -25.33 2.11
N PHE A 131 -20.66 -26.16 1.45
CA PHE A 131 -19.69 -25.66 0.46
C PHE A 131 -20.37 -24.97 -0.71
N GLU A 132 -21.41 -25.59 -1.28
CA GLU A 132 -22.19 -25.01 -2.36
C GLU A 132 -22.84 -23.69 -1.93
N TYR A 133 -23.36 -23.62 -0.71
CA TYR A 133 -23.92 -22.39 -0.15
C TYR A 133 -22.87 -21.26 -0.01
N ILE A 134 -21.70 -21.56 0.54
CA ILE A 134 -20.60 -20.59 0.69
C ILE A 134 -20.09 -20.15 -0.69
N ALA A 135 -19.92 -21.08 -1.62
CA ALA A 135 -19.52 -20.79 -2.99
C ALA A 135 -20.52 -19.87 -3.70
N GLU A 136 -21.81 -20.13 -3.54
CA GLU A 136 -22.87 -19.30 -4.12
C GLU A 136 -22.89 -17.89 -3.50
N ILE A 137 -22.63 -17.77 -2.18
CA ILE A 137 -22.41 -16.47 -1.53
C ILE A 137 -21.24 -15.73 -2.18
N ILE A 138 -20.08 -16.38 -2.35
CA ILE A 138 -18.90 -15.75 -2.97
C ILE A 138 -19.21 -15.31 -4.39
N ARG A 139 -19.81 -16.18 -5.21
CA ARG A 139 -20.11 -15.94 -6.62
C ARG A 139 -21.05 -14.75 -6.83
N ARG A 140 -22.17 -14.71 -6.10
CA ARG A 140 -23.17 -13.62 -6.18
C ARG A 140 -22.63 -12.27 -5.69
N ASN A 141 -21.58 -12.26 -4.89
CA ASN A 141 -21.00 -11.07 -4.29
C ASN A 141 -19.63 -10.68 -4.86
N SER A 142 -19.22 -11.31 -5.97
CA SER A 142 -17.95 -11.03 -6.65
C SER A 142 -17.77 -9.55 -7.03
N SER A 143 -18.85 -8.81 -7.26
CA SER A 143 -18.80 -7.37 -7.55
C SER A 143 -18.39 -6.51 -6.35
N MET A 144 -18.35 -7.03 -5.11
CA MET A 144 -17.80 -6.29 -3.95
C MET A 144 -16.33 -5.91 -4.13
N ALA A 145 -15.57 -6.71 -4.87
CA ALA A 145 -14.17 -6.44 -5.20
C ALA A 145 -14.01 -5.26 -6.19
N LYS A 146 -15.09 -4.86 -6.88
CA LYS A 146 -15.06 -3.76 -7.86
C LYS A 146 -15.09 -2.40 -7.15
N LEU A 147 -14.65 -1.36 -7.88
CA LEU A 147 -14.71 0.03 -7.41
C LEU A 147 -16.15 0.49 -7.18
N GLN A 148 -17.06 0.12 -8.08
CA GLN A 148 -18.50 0.29 -7.91
C GLN A 148 -19.12 -1.05 -7.56
N VAL A 149 -19.60 -1.16 -6.32
CA VAL A 149 -20.26 -2.37 -5.81
C VAL A 149 -21.70 -2.40 -6.31
N ASP A 150 -22.16 -3.57 -6.75
CA ASP A 150 -23.56 -3.79 -7.10
C ASP A 150 -24.44 -3.58 -5.85
N PRO A 151 -25.52 -2.77 -5.92
CA PRO A 151 -26.43 -2.58 -4.78
C PRO A 151 -27.10 -3.88 -4.29
N ASN A 152 -27.13 -4.93 -5.10
CA ASN A 152 -27.73 -6.23 -4.76
C ASN A 152 -26.79 -7.15 -3.96
N CYS A 153 -25.54 -6.73 -3.71
CA CYS A 153 -24.64 -7.47 -2.86
C CYS A 153 -25.12 -7.53 -1.40
N GLY A 154 -24.72 -8.59 -0.70
CA GLY A 154 -24.88 -8.71 0.74
C GLY A 154 -24.21 -7.56 1.51
N SER A 155 -24.55 -7.42 2.77
CA SER A 155 -23.93 -6.36 3.58
C SER A 155 -22.47 -6.70 3.91
N LEU A 156 -21.61 -5.68 4.02
CA LEU A 156 -20.23 -5.87 4.50
C LEU A 156 -20.20 -6.44 5.92
N GLY A 157 -21.18 -6.12 6.77
CA GLY A 157 -21.31 -6.72 8.09
C GLY A 157 -21.51 -8.24 8.07
N MET A 158 -22.29 -8.75 7.10
CA MET A 158 -22.44 -10.19 6.88
C MET A 158 -21.09 -10.83 6.53
N PHE A 159 -20.35 -10.23 5.60
CA PHE A 159 -19.05 -10.75 5.16
C PHE A 159 -17.96 -10.63 6.22
N VAL A 160 -17.96 -9.59 7.06
CA VAL A 160 -17.04 -9.48 8.22
C VAL A 160 -17.32 -10.59 9.24
N ASN A 161 -18.59 -10.88 9.51
CA ASN A 161 -18.96 -11.96 10.41
C ASN A 161 -18.59 -13.33 9.82
N LEU A 162 -18.85 -13.54 8.52
CA LEU A 162 -18.45 -14.76 7.83
C LEU A 162 -16.92 -14.91 7.82
N SER A 163 -16.18 -13.83 7.58
CA SER A 163 -14.72 -13.80 7.67
C SER A 163 -14.22 -14.25 9.04
N ALA A 164 -14.80 -13.72 10.12
CA ALA A 164 -14.42 -14.08 11.49
C ALA A 164 -14.68 -15.55 11.79
N VAL A 165 -15.84 -16.08 11.38
CA VAL A 165 -16.20 -17.49 11.62
C VAL A 165 -15.36 -18.42 10.76
N MET A 166 -15.15 -18.11 9.47
CA MET A 166 -14.31 -18.91 8.60
C MET A 166 -12.84 -18.94 9.05
N LEU A 167 -12.30 -17.83 9.57
CA LEU A 167 -10.96 -17.82 10.17
C LEU A 167 -10.85 -18.76 11.38
N ARG A 168 -11.85 -18.74 12.28
CA ARG A 168 -11.91 -19.63 13.46
C ARG A 168 -11.99 -21.10 13.05
N LEU A 169 -12.83 -21.39 12.07
CA LEU A 169 -12.98 -22.73 11.50
C LEU A 169 -11.71 -23.19 10.78
N CYS A 170 -11.07 -22.32 9.99
CA CYS A 170 -9.82 -22.62 9.29
C CYS A 170 -8.74 -23.11 10.24
N LYS A 171 -8.61 -22.55 11.44
CA LYS A 171 -7.65 -23.03 12.45
C LYS A 171 -7.89 -24.46 12.93
N ASN A 172 -9.14 -24.92 12.88
CA ASN A 172 -9.48 -26.30 13.25
C ASN A 172 -9.16 -27.26 12.10
N PHE A 173 -9.16 -26.79 10.86
CA PHE A 173 -8.99 -27.59 9.65
C PHE A 173 -7.57 -27.55 9.07
N ILE A 174 -6.84 -26.48 9.36
CA ILE A 174 -5.47 -26.23 8.94
C ILE A 174 -4.71 -26.07 10.26
N ASN A 175 -3.87 -27.07 10.56
CA ASN A 175 -3.20 -27.36 11.84
C ASN A 175 -3.06 -26.18 12.84
N LYS A 176 -3.16 -26.45 14.15
CA LYS A 176 -3.20 -25.47 15.25
C LYS A 176 -2.09 -24.40 15.21
N ASP A 177 -0.94 -24.71 14.62
CA ASP A 177 0.20 -23.80 14.51
C ASP A 177 0.33 -23.11 13.14
N LEU A 178 -0.53 -23.41 12.15
CA LEU A 178 -0.52 -22.84 10.79
C LEU A 178 0.86 -22.96 10.08
N THR A 179 1.65 -23.99 10.41
CA THR A 179 3.02 -24.19 9.91
C THR A 179 3.14 -25.26 8.82
N ASN A 180 2.20 -26.21 8.74
CA ASN A 180 2.28 -27.30 7.77
C ASN A 180 1.53 -26.94 6.48
N THR A 181 2.27 -26.50 5.46
CA THR A 181 1.74 -26.09 4.15
C THR A 181 1.35 -27.28 3.26
N SER A 182 1.64 -28.52 3.67
CA SER A 182 1.45 -29.73 2.85
C SER A 182 -0.01 -30.06 2.53
N GLU A 183 -0.96 -29.53 3.30
CA GLU A 183 -2.39 -29.75 3.09
C GLU A 183 -3.00 -28.82 2.03
N ILE A 184 -2.27 -27.78 1.61
CA ILE A 184 -2.72 -26.77 0.66
C ILE A 184 -2.10 -27.07 -0.71
N ASP A 185 -2.92 -27.57 -1.62
CA ASP A 185 -2.50 -27.91 -2.98
C ASP A 185 -2.82 -26.77 -3.96
N GLY A 186 -1.78 -26.20 -4.56
CA GLY A 186 -1.92 -25.12 -5.56
C GLY A 186 -2.58 -25.57 -6.86
N THR A 187 -2.55 -26.86 -7.18
CA THR A 187 -3.21 -27.40 -8.37
C THR A 187 -4.74 -27.37 -8.27
N TYR A 188 -5.31 -27.16 -7.06
CA TYR A 188 -6.75 -26.98 -6.84
C TYR A 188 -7.37 -25.92 -7.75
N LEU A 189 -6.71 -24.78 -7.92
CA LEU A 189 -7.21 -23.69 -8.77
C LEU A 189 -7.03 -23.95 -10.28
N LEU A 190 -6.19 -24.93 -10.64
CA LEU A 190 -5.90 -25.32 -12.04
C LEU A 190 -6.77 -26.50 -12.51
N CYS A 191 -7.24 -27.32 -11.58
CA CYS A 191 -8.04 -28.50 -11.87
C CYS A 191 -9.50 -28.21 -11.51
N SER A 192 -10.26 -27.62 -12.45
CA SER A 192 -11.73 -27.40 -12.40
C SER A 192 -12.31 -27.53 -10.99
N PRO A 193 -12.16 -26.48 -10.15
CA PRO A 193 -12.60 -26.52 -8.76
C PRO A 193 -14.10 -26.84 -8.71
N ARG A 194 -14.50 -27.78 -7.85
CA ARG A 194 -15.89 -28.26 -7.76
C ARG A 194 -16.88 -27.15 -7.48
N HIS A 195 -16.56 -26.28 -6.52
CA HIS A 195 -17.48 -25.22 -6.07
C HIS A 195 -16.96 -23.81 -6.33
N LEU A 196 -15.63 -23.58 -6.29
CA LEU A 196 -15.05 -22.24 -6.33
C LEU A 196 -14.32 -21.94 -7.64
N ASP A 197 -15.04 -21.41 -8.63
CA ASP A 197 -14.41 -20.93 -9.86
C ASP A 197 -13.74 -19.56 -9.67
N MET A 198 -12.47 -19.49 -10.06
CA MET A 198 -11.57 -18.35 -9.87
C MET A 198 -10.86 -17.97 -11.18
N SER A 199 -11.22 -18.58 -12.31
CA SER A 199 -10.54 -18.36 -13.59
C SER A 199 -10.67 -16.92 -14.11
N ASP A 200 -11.71 -16.20 -13.69
CA ASP A 200 -11.97 -14.82 -14.09
C ASP A 200 -11.10 -13.78 -13.34
N LEU A 201 -10.36 -14.21 -12.31
CA LEU A 201 -9.53 -13.32 -11.51
C LEU A 201 -8.19 -13.03 -12.20
N THR A 202 -7.67 -11.82 -11.96
CA THR A 202 -6.31 -11.48 -12.39
C THR A 202 -5.30 -12.36 -11.67
N THR A 203 -4.35 -12.93 -12.41
CA THR A 203 -3.30 -13.80 -11.86
C THR A 203 -2.00 -13.05 -11.66
N LEU A 204 -1.13 -13.54 -10.78
CA LEU A 204 0.13 -12.88 -10.43
C LEU A 204 1.03 -12.61 -11.64
N CYS A 205 1.14 -13.58 -12.55
CA CYS A 205 1.98 -13.43 -13.74
C CYS A 205 1.48 -14.19 -14.98
N ALA A 206 0.64 -15.21 -14.85
CA ALA A 206 0.18 -15.95 -16.01
C ALA A 206 -0.75 -15.11 -16.91
N SER A 207 -0.65 -15.29 -18.22
CA SER A 207 -1.68 -14.79 -19.14
C SER A 207 -2.90 -15.71 -19.10
N SER A 208 -4.09 -15.19 -19.43
CA SER A 208 -5.32 -16.00 -19.52
C SER A 208 -5.15 -17.21 -20.45
N LYS A 209 -4.39 -17.05 -21.54
CA LYS A 209 -4.04 -18.15 -22.46
C LYS A 209 -3.17 -19.22 -21.80
N GLN A 210 -2.17 -18.82 -21.00
CA GLN A 210 -1.32 -19.74 -20.26
C GLN A 210 -2.11 -20.48 -19.19
N VAL A 211 -3.00 -19.79 -18.48
CA VAL A 211 -3.90 -20.42 -17.49
C VAL A 211 -4.78 -21.47 -18.17
N ALA A 212 -5.44 -21.13 -19.28
CA ALA A 212 -6.28 -22.05 -20.04
C ALA A 212 -5.51 -23.27 -20.59
N ALA A 213 -4.30 -23.07 -21.10
CA ALA A 213 -3.44 -24.15 -21.57
C ALA A 213 -2.94 -25.05 -20.42
N CYS A 214 -2.71 -24.46 -19.25
CA CYS A 214 -2.33 -25.20 -18.04
C CYS A 214 -3.49 -26.09 -17.59
N ILE A 215 -4.70 -25.52 -17.48
CA ILE A 215 -5.93 -26.26 -17.13
C ILE A 215 -6.14 -27.43 -18.09
N SER A 216 -6.01 -27.23 -19.40
CA SER A 216 -6.19 -28.32 -20.37
C SER A 216 -5.12 -29.41 -20.27
N THR A 217 -3.87 -29.02 -19.96
CA THR A 217 -2.76 -29.97 -19.73
C THR A 217 -3.03 -30.82 -18.49
N PHE A 218 -3.41 -30.20 -17.37
CA PHE A 218 -3.72 -30.92 -16.14
C PHE A 218 -4.92 -31.86 -16.30
N GLN A 219 -6.00 -31.39 -16.95
CA GLN A 219 -7.17 -32.23 -17.26
C GLN A 219 -6.81 -33.44 -18.13
N THR A 220 -5.94 -33.28 -19.13
CA THR A 220 -5.52 -34.38 -20.01
C THR A 220 -4.60 -35.38 -19.31
N THR A 221 -3.65 -34.92 -18.49
CA THR A 221 -2.77 -35.82 -17.70
C THR A 221 -3.55 -36.64 -16.68
N SER A 222 -4.60 -36.08 -16.06
CA SER A 222 -5.44 -36.81 -15.09
C SER A 222 -6.39 -37.81 -15.74
N SER A 223 -6.69 -37.66 -17.03
CA SER A 223 -7.57 -38.56 -17.78
C SER A 223 -6.89 -39.87 -18.20
N CYS A 224 -5.56 -39.90 -18.27
CA CYS A 224 -4.79 -41.06 -18.73
C CYS A 224 -4.50 -42.10 -17.62
N SER A 225 -4.88 -41.84 -16.37
CA SER A 225 -4.59 -42.71 -15.22
C SER A 225 -5.77 -43.51 -14.66
N SER A 226 -6.95 -43.48 -15.28
CA SER A 226 -8.13 -44.21 -14.79
C SER A 226 -8.91 -44.89 -15.91
N THR A 227 -8.60 -46.16 -16.15
CA THR A 227 -9.51 -47.10 -16.80
C THR A 227 -10.59 -47.51 -15.80
N ASP A 228 -11.69 -46.78 -15.74
CA ASP A 228 -13.01 -47.34 -15.40
C ASP A 228 -14.11 -46.33 -15.72
N ASN A 229 -15.10 -46.81 -16.51
CA ASN A 229 -16.21 -46.03 -17.02
C ASN A 229 -17.31 -45.86 -15.95
N SER A 230 -17.34 -44.70 -15.29
CA SER A 230 -18.57 -44.15 -14.71
C SER A 230 -18.48 -42.63 -14.57
N THR A 231 -19.28 -41.92 -15.38
CA THR A 231 -19.67 -40.49 -15.28
C THR A 231 -18.56 -39.45 -15.01
N ALA A 232 -18.29 -38.65 -16.05
CA ALA A 232 -17.31 -37.57 -16.10
C ALA A 232 -17.33 -36.61 -14.89
N SER A 233 -16.31 -36.72 -14.03
CA SER A 233 -15.74 -35.61 -13.26
C SER A 233 -14.24 -35.90 -13.10
N CYS A 234 -13.39 -34.89 -13.33
CA CYS A 234 -11.93 -35.03 -13.24
C CYS A 234 -11.54 -35.62 -11.86
N GLY A 235 -10.87 -36.77 -11.84
CA GLY A 235 -10.71 -37.64 -10.67
C GLY A 235 -9.64 -37.24 -9.65
N ILE A 236 -9.38 -35.95 -9.43
CA ILE A 236 -8.53 -35.49 -8.32
C ILE A 236 -9.43 -35.02 -7.18
N ARG A 237 -9.43 -35.75 -6.06
CA ARG A 237 -10.11 -35.34 -4.83
C ARG A 237 -9.14 -34.53 -3.96
N TYR A 238 -9.38 -33.23 -3.86
CA TYR A 238 -8.64 -32.35 -2.96
C TYR A 238 -9.11 -32.53 -1.51
N THR A 239 -8.25 -32.15 -0.56
CA THR A 239 -8.59 -32.19 0.86
C THR A 239 -9.66 -31.13 1.17
N PHE A 240 -10.55 -31.45 2.10
CA PHE A 240 -11.54 -30.51 2.64
C PHE A 240 -10.87 -29.19 3.10
N GLY A 241 -9.70 -29.29 3.76
CA GLY A 241 -8.95 -28.14 4.25
C GLY A 241 -8.46 -27.23 3.12
N CYS A 242 -8.02 -27.78 1.99
CA CYS A 242 -7.55 -27.02 0.83
C CYS A 242 -8.67 -26.18 0.21
N GLU A 243 -9.84 -26.77 -0.04
CA GLU A 243 -10.98 -26.04 -0.60
C GLU A 243 -11.47 -24.95 0.36
N PHE A 244 -11.59 -25.28 1.65
CA PHE A 244 -12.01 -24.32 2.67
C PHE A 244 -11.01 -23.17 2.85
N PHE A 245 -9.70 -23.42 2.67
CA PHE A 245 -8.67 -22.39 2.67
C PHE A 245 -8.91 -21.34 1.58
N PHE A 246 -9.12 -21.76 0.32
CA PHE A 246 -9.35 -20.84 -0.79
C PHE A 246 -10.69 -20.11 -0.68
N MET A 247 -11.74 -20.78 -0.19
CA MET A 247 -13.02 -20.11 0.10
C MET A 247 -12.86 -19.05 1.20
N THR A 248 -12.08 -19.35 2.25
CA THR A 248 -11.79 -18.39 3.32
C THR A 248 -11.03 -17.19 2.79
N ALA A 249 -10.01 -17.40 1.95
CA ALA A 249 -9.28 -16.31 1.30
C ALA A 249 -10.24 -15.40 0.49
N ARG A 250 -11.19 -15.98 -0.24
CA ARG A 250 -12.20 -15.20 -0.98
C ARG A 250 -13.17 -14.45 -0.11
N VAL A 251 -13.65 -15.06 0.98
CA VAL A 251 -14.51 -14.36 1.93
C VAL A 251 -13.78 -13.20 2.61
N LEU A 252 -12.50 -13.37 2.96
CA LEU A 252 -11.69 -12.30 3.53
C LEU A 252 -11.51 -11.13 2.56
N HIS A 253 -11.23 -11.44 1.29
CA HIS A 253 -11.12 -10.45 0.23
C HIS A 253 -12.38 -9.58 0.08
N LEU A 254 -13.54 -10.25 -0.06
CA LEU A 254 -14.83 -9.60 -0.25
C LEU A 254 -15.37 -8.96 1.04
N GLY A 255 -14.87 -9.38 2.19
CA GLY A 255 -15.36 -9.02 3.51
C GLY A 255 -14.44 -8.14 4.32
N LEU A 256 -13.51 -8.76 5.03
CA LEU A 256 -12.60 -8.07 5.94
C LEU A 256 -11.80 -6.98 5.21
N ILE A 257 -11.12 -7.34 4.12
CA ILE A 257 -10.26 -6.42 3.37
C ILE A 257 -11.08 -5.30 2.74
N LYS A 258 -12.21 -5.62 2.12
CA LYS A 258 -13.14 -4.61 1.61
C LYS A 258 -13.63 -3.66 2.70
N SER A 259 -13.92 -4.16 3.89
CA SER A 259 -14.37 -3.35 5.03
C SER A 259 -13.27 -2.45 5.57
N LEU A 260 -12.01 -2.89 5.55
CA LEU A 260 -10.85 -2.05 5.88
C LEU A 260 -10.65 -0.94 4.85
N SER A 261 -10.83 -1.25 3.56
CA SER A 261 -10.81 -0.24 2.48
C SER A 261 -11.91 0.82 2.65
N GLU A 262 -13.14 0.39 2.96
CA GLU A 262 -14.24 1.31 3.27
C GLU A 262 -13.99 2.14 4.54
N LEU A 263 -13.38 1.55 5.57
CA LEU A 263 -12.98 2.26 6.76
C LEU A 263 -11.96 3.37 6.44
N TRP A 264 -10.95 3.07 5.62
CA TRP A 264 -9.98 4.06 5.14
C TRP A 264 -10.64 5.19 4.35
N ARG A 265 -11.54 4.85 3.43
CA ARG A 265 -12.30 5.83 2.65
C ARG A 265 -13.12 6.75 3.55
N LEU A 266 -13.79 6.19 4.57
CA LEU A 266 -14.56 6.94 5.55
C LEU A 266 -13.67 7.80 6.44
N TYR A 267 -12.52 7.28 6.88
CA TYR A 267 -11.54 8.02 7.67
C TYR A 267 -11.11 9.28 6.91
N HIS A 268 -10.62 9.15 5.68
CA HIS A 268 -10.19 10.32 4.89
C HIS A 268 -11.32 11.30 4.59
N LYS A 269 -12.54 10.81 4.37
CA LYS A 269 -13.72 11.67 4.18
C LYS A 269 -14.03 12.48 5.44
N MET A 270 -13.92 11.88 6.62
CA MET A 270 -14.22 12.54 7.90
C MET A 270 -13.07 13.41 8.41
N GLU A 271 -11.83 13.05 8.09
CA GLU A 271 -10.62 13.77 8.47
C GLU A 271 -10.64 15.22 7.97
N LEU A 272 -11.30 15.49 6.84
CA LEU A 272 -11.49 16.84 6.29
C LEU A 272 -12.32 17.75 7.21
N ASN A 273 -13.11 17.19 8.13
CA ASN A 273 -13.89 17.96 9.09
C ASN A 273 -13.11 18.15 10.39
N THR A 274 -12.46 19.32 10.53
CA THR A 274 -11.62 19.64 11.70
C THR A 274 -12.35 19.56 13.04
N ASN A 275 -13.67 19.72 13.06
CA ASN A 275 -14.47 19.64 14.28
C ASN A 275 -14.63 18.19 14.78
N LEU A 276 -14.50 17.20 13.89
CA LEU A 276 -14.58 15.78 14.24
C LEU A 276 -13.22 15.19 14.64
N GLN A 277 -12.12 15.86 14.35
CA GLN A 277 -10.76 15.40 14.64
C GLN A 277 -10.55 14.97 16.11
N PRO A 278 -10.98 15.74 17.13
CA PRO A 278 -10.85 15.32 18.53
C PRO A 278 -11.59 14.01 18.81
N THR A 279 -12.79 13.85 18.24
CA THR A 279 -13.64 12.67 18.38
C THR A 279 -13.08 11.46 17.65
N MET A 280 -12.56 11.65 16.45
CA MET A 280 -11.85 10.61 15.69
C MET A 280 -10.63 10.12 16.46
N ASN A 281 -9.81 11.03 16.98
CA ASN A 281 -8.64 10.69 17.78
C ASN A 281 -9.02 9.94 19.07
N ALA A 282 -10.14 10.31 19.71
CA ALA A 282 -10.62 9.62 20.89
C ALA A 282 -11.14 8.20 20.60
N LEU A 283 -11.84 7.97 19.48
CA LEU A 283 -12.27 6.64 19.05
C LEU A 283 -11.09 5.69 18.78
N LEU A 284 -9.97 6.25 18.35
CA LEU A 284 -8.70 5.55 18.14
C LEU A 284 -7.88 5.38 19.43
N GLY A 285 -8.36 5.91 20.57
CA GLY A 285 -7.71 5.78 21.88
C GLY A 285 -6.68 6.86 22.22
N TYR A 286 -6.56 7.92 21.41
CA TYR A 286 -5.57 8.99 21.60
C TYR A 286 -6.04 10.14 22.51
N SER A 287 -7.30 10.15 22.96
CA SER A 287 -7.91 11.27 23.71
C SER A 287 -9.10 10.79 24.58
N PRO A 288 -9.50 11.50 25.66
CA PRO A 288 -10.73 11.21 26.39
C PRO A 288 -11.95 11.25 25.46
N PHE A 289 -12.81 10.24 25.56
CA PHE A 289 -13.99 10.05 24.70
C PHE A 289 -14.97 11.26 24.74
N PRO A 290 -15.22 11.94 23.61
CA PRO A 290 -16.35 12.86 23.46
C PRO A 290 -17.62 12.08 23.10
N GLN A 291 -18.77 12.74 23.15
CA GLN A 291 -20.09 12.14 22.89
C GLN A 291 -20.34 12.04 21.38
N PRO A 292 -20.11 10.88 20.72
CA PRO A 292 -20.18 10.77 19.26
C PRO A 292 -21.61 10.99 18.75
N GLU A 293 -22.59 10.71 19.60
CA GLU A 293 -24.01 10.95 19.32
C GLU A 293 -24.37 12.43 19.32
N GLN A 294 -23.73 13.23 20.18
CA GLN A 294 -23.97 14.67 20.24
C GLN A 294 -23.31 15.34 19.04
N ASP A 295 -22.07 14.96 18.71
CA ASP A 295 -21.35 15.43 17.53
C ASP A 295 -22.07 15.05 16.22
N MET A 296 -22.59 13.82 16.13
CA MET A 296 -23.45 13.40 15.01
C MET A 296 -24.71 14.25 14.89
N LYS A 297 -25.29 14.70 16.01
CA LYS A 297 -26.50 15.54 16.01
C LYS A 297 -26.19 16.98 15.64
N THR A 298 -25.12 17.57 16.16
CA THR A 298 -24.83 19.01 16.11
C THR A 298 -23.83 19.43 15.04
N LEU A 299 -22.85 18.59 14.69
CA LEU A 299 -21.71 18.96 13.84
C LEU A 299 -21.79 18.43 12.41
N LEU A 300 -22.68 17.46 12.14
CA LEU A 300 -22.73 16.74 10.87
C LEU A 300 -24.02 17.02 10.08
N PRO A 301 -23.92 17.33 8.76
CA PRO A 301 -25.08 17.39 7.88
C PRO A 301 -25.72 16.00 7.76
N LYS A 302 -27.02 15.94 7.38
CA LYS A 302 -27.81 14.69 7.38
C LYS A 302 -27.16 13.58 6.57
N GLU A 303 -26.53 13.95 5.46
CA GLU A 303 -25.88 13.06 4.49
C GLU A 303 -24.63 12.40 5.09
N ALA A 304 -23.90 13.10 5.96
CA ALA A 304 -22.66 12.61 6.57
C ALA A 304 -22.88 11.81 7.86
N LYS A 305 -24.07 11.87 8.47
CA LYS A 305 -24.41 11.10 9.70
C LYS A 305 -24.32 9.60 9.48
N LYS A 306 -24.74 9.12 8.30
CA LYS A 306 -24.66 7.69 7.93
C LYS A 306 -23.21 7.22 7.89
N ASP A 307 -22.36 7.98 7.21
CA ASP A 307 -20.93 7.67 7.04
C ASP A 307 -20.20 7.69 8.39
N TRP A 308 -20.51 8.66 9.26
CA TRP A 308 -19.96 8.72 10.62
C TRP A 308 -20.36 7.51 11.47
N ARG A 309 -21.64 7.12 11.42
CA ARG A 309 -22.11 5.91 12.12
C ARG A 309 -21.38 4.66 11.62
N ASN A 310 -21.24 4.53 10.30
CA ASN A 310 -20.53 3.40 9.69
C ASN A 310 -19.06 3.38 10.13
N TYR A 311 -18.38 4.53 10.14
CA TYR A 311 -17.01 4.68 10.65
C TYR A 311 -16.90 4.18 12.10
N CYS A 312 -17.77 4.66 13.00
CA CYS A 312 -17.81 4.21 14.40
C CYS A 312 -18.04 2.69 14.53
N CYS A 313 -18.93 2.12 13.72
CA CYS A 313 -19.20 0.68 13.70
C CYS A 313 -17.97 -0.12 13.24
N TYR A 314 -17.31 0.25 12.15
CA TYR A 314 -16.12 -0.43 11.66
C TYR A 314 -14.97 -0.38 12.66
N ILE A 315 -14.73 0.79 13.28
CA ILE A 315 -13.74 0.92 14.34
C ILE A 315 -14.06 -0.03 15.49
N SER A 316 -15.33 -0.06 15.94
CA SER A 316 -15.74 -0.88 17.09
C SER A 316 -15.71 -2.37 16.82
N GLN A 317 -16.08 -2.81 15.61
CA GLN A 317 -16.21 -4.22 15.23
C GLN A 317 -14.88 -4.82 14.74
N ILE A 318 -14.08 -4.06 13.98
CA ILE A 318 -12.86 -4.56 13.35
C ILE A 318 -11.63 -4.09 14.11
N LEU A 319 -11.44 -2.78 14.25
CA LEU A 319 -10.19 -2.22 14.79
C LEU A 319 -10.00 -2.56 16.28
N HIS A 320 -11.08 -2.52 17.06
CA HIS A 320 -11.02 -2.93 18.47
C HIS A 320 -11.04 -4.45 18.66
N ASP A 321 -11.35 -5.25 17.64
CA ASP A 321 -11.29 -6.70 17.71
C ASP A 321 -9.92 -7.24 17.29
N LYS A 322 -8.97 -7.08 18.20
CA LYS A 322 -7.58 -7.53 18.03
C LYS A 322 -7.45 -9.04 17.77
N ALA A 323 -8.41 -9.86 18.22
CA ALA A 323 -8.38 -11.30 17.98
C ALA A 323 -8.65 -11.60 16.50
N LEU A 324 -9.70 -11.01 15.92
CA LEU A 324 -10.00 -11.12 14.50
C LEU A 324 -8.81 -10.72 13.62
N LEU A 325 -8.14 -9.60 13.95
CA LEU A 325 -6.97 -9.14 13.19
C LEU A 325 -5.77 -10.08 13.32
N ARG A 326 -5.48 -10.61 14.52
CA ARG A 326 -4.42 -11.62 14.70
C ARG A 326 -4.71 -12.90 13.91
N ASP A 327 -5.96 -13.33 13.89
CA ASP A 327 -6.39 -14.53 13.18
C ASP A 327 -6.23 -14.36 11.67
N ALA A 328 -6.65 -13.19 11.15
CA ALA A 328 -6.44 -12.83 9.75
C ALA A 328 -4.96 -12.74 9.39
N LEU A 329 -4.13 -12.10 10.23
CA LEU A 329 -2.68 -12.02 10.01
C LEU A 329 -2.00 -13.39 10.01
N SER A 330 -2.44 -14.29 10.91
CA SER A 330 -1.91 -15.66 10.97
C SER A 330 -2.29 -16.45 9.71
N PHE A 331 -3.51 -16.26 9.20
CA PHE A 331 -3.95 -16.85 7.94
C PHE A 331 -3.10 -16.34 6.76
N TYR A 332 -2.85 -15.03 6.66
CA TYR A 332 -2.03 -14.47 5.59
C TYR A 332 -0.54 -14.77 5.75
N TYR A 333 -0.05 -15.00 6.97
CA TYR A 333 1.30 -15.53 7.20
C TYR A 333 1.44 -16.92 6.56
N LEU A 334 0.49 -17.82 6.84
CA LEU A 334 0.46 -19.14 6.20
C LEU A 334 0.36 -19.03 4.66
N MET A 335 -0.49 -18.13 4.14
CA MET A 335 -0.58 -17.86 2.70
C MET A 335 0.77 -17.46 2.11
N VAL A 336 1.50 -16.55 2.75
CA VAL A 336 2.82 -16.10 2.27
C VAL A 336 3.85 -17.23 2.32
N VAL A 337 3.92 -17.98 3.42
CA VAL A 337 4.85 -19.11 3.55
C VAL A 337 4.55 -20.18 2.51
N TRP A 338 3.28 -20.49 2.27
CA TRP A 338 2.84 -21.43 1.24
C TRP A 338 3.20 -20.95 -0.18
N LEU A 339 2.89 -19.69 -0.53
CA LEU A 339 3.24 -19.10 -1.83
C LEU A 339 4.75 -19.16 -2.09
N VAL A 340 5.57 -18.90 -1.06
CA VAL A 340 7.03 -19.02 -1.16
C VAL A 340 7.48 -20.46 -1.33
N GLY A 341 6.77 -21.42 -0.72
CA GLY A 341 6.96 -22.85 -0.94
C GLY A 341 6.84 -23.24 -2.41
N LEU A 342 5.86 -22.69 -3.13
CA LEU A 342 5.64 -22.96 -4.56
C LEU A 342 6.82 -22.50 -5.45
N VAL A 343 7.63 -21.54 -5.00
CA VAL A 343 8.82 -21.07 -5.73
C VAL A 343 10.13 -21.70 -5.27
N GLY A 344 10.07 -22.70 -4.37
CA GLY A 344 11.24 -23.43 -3.87
C GLY A 344 11.80 -22.93 -2.53
N GLY A 345 11.02 -22.12 -1.81
CA GLY A 345 11.35 -21.60 -0.47
C GLY A 345 11.97 -20.20 -0.50
N PHE A 346 12.33 -19.68 0.69
CA PHE A 346 12.98 -18.38 0.87
C PHE A 346 14.44 -18.41 0.41
N LYS A 347 14.64 -18.48 -0.92
CA LYS A 347 15.94 -18.53 -1.59
C LYS A 347 16.01 -17.42 -2.62
N MET A 348 17.17 -16.75 -2.68
CA MET A 348 17.49 -15.75 -3.69
C MET A 348 18.79 -16.21 -4.42
N PRO A 349 19.03 -15.80 -5.68
CA PRO A 349 18.06 -15.15 -6.58
C PRO A 349 16.88 -16.08 -6.89
N LEU A 350 15.74 -15.49 -7.28
CA LEU A 350 14.59 -16.24 -7.75
C LEU A 350 14.95 -17.08 -8.99
N PRO A 351 14.33 -18.25 -9.19
CA PRO A 351 14.47 -19.02 -10.43
C PRO A 351 14.24 -18.18 -11.69
N SER A 352 14.93 -18.51 -12.78
CA SER A 352 14.81 -17.76 -14.04
C SER A 352 13.42 -17.88 -14.67
N SER A 353 12.73 -19.00 -14.46
CA SER A 353 11.34 -19.23 -14.86
C SER A 353 10.43 -19.30 -13.65
N CYS A 354 9.40 -18.45 -13.63
CA CYS A 354 8.35 -18.50 -12.61
C CYS A 354 7.55 -19.82 -12.73
N PRO A 355 7.44 -20.62 -11.66
CA PRO A 355 6.63 -21.83 -11.67
C PRO A 355 5.18 -21.51 -12.04
N ILE A 356 4.58 -22.32 -12.91
CA ILE A 356 3.23 -22.06 -13.43
C ILE A 356 2.17 -22.07 -12.32
N GLU A 357 2.36 -22.91 -11.31
CA GLU A 357 1.52 -23.00 -10.12
C GLU A 357 1.47 -21.66 -9.38
N PHE A 358 2.61 -20.99 -9.17
CA PHE A 358 2.67 -19.66 -8.58
C PHE A 358 2.10 -18.60 -9.54
N ALA A 359 2.49 -18.64 -10.82
CA ALA A 359 2.12 -17.63 -11.81
C ALA A 359 0.60 -17.52 -12.00
N CYS A 360 -0.12 -18.65 -11.92
CA CYS A 360 -1.57 -18.73 -12.06
C CYS A 360 -2.34 -18.32 -10.80
N MET A 361 -1.68 -18.11 -9.66
CA MET A 361 -2.36 -17.71 -8.43
C MET A 361 -3.05 -16.35 -8.60
N PRO A 362 -4.26 -16.16 -8.04
CA PRO A 362 -4.94 -14.88 -8.05
C PRO A 362 -4.16 -13.77 -7.32
N GLU A 363 -4.12 -12.57 -7.91
CA GLU A 363 -3.37 -11.43 -7.37
C GLU A 363 -3.77 -11.04 -5.94
N HIS A 364 -5.07 -11.15 -5.62
CA HIS A 364 -5.59 -10.75 -4.32
C HIS A 364 -5.02 -11.57 -3.15
N LEU A 365 -4.54 -12.81 -3.38
CA LEU A 365 -3.93 -13.61 -2.31
C LEU A 365 -2.70 -12.92 -1.72
N VAL A 366 -1.94 -12.22 -2.57
CA VAL A 366 -0.80 -11.40 -2.15
C VAL A 366 -1.26 -9.99 -1.77
N GLY A 367 -2.10 -9.37 -2.60
CA GLY A 367 -2.57 -8.00 -2.37
C GLY A 367 -3.23 -7.80 -1.00
N ASP A 368 -4.08 -8.75 -0.60
CA ASP A 368 -4.81 -8.69 0.67
C ASP A 368 -3.90 -8.81 1.89
N ALA A 369 -2.87 -9.69 1.82
CA ALA A 369 -1.88 -9.85 2.88
C ALA A 369 -1.12 -8.54 3.11
N ILE A 370 -0.65 -7.91 2.02
CA ILE A 370 0.07 -6.64 2.07
C ILE A 370 -0.85 -5.51 2.59
N GLU A 371 -2.09 -5.44 2.12
CA GLU A 371 -3.04 -4.40 2.52
C GLU A 371 -3.41 -4.49 4.02
N LEU A 372 -3.64 -5.70 4.52
CA LEU A 372 -3.91 -5.93 5.94
C LEU A 372 -2.71 -5.51 6.80
N LEU A 373 -1.50 -5.86 6.41
CA LEU A 373 -0.29 -5.46 7.12
C LEU A 373 -0.14 -3.94 7.13
N ILE A 374 -0.28 -3.27 5.97
CA ILE A 374 -0.20 -1.80 5.91
C ILE A 374 -1.23 -1.17 6.84
N PHE A 375 -2.48 -1.66 6.85
CA PHE A 375 -3.51 -1.20 7.76
C PHE A 375 -3.06 -1.28 9.24
N VAL A 376 -2.51 -2.44 9.64
CA VAL A 376 -2.04 -2.69 11.01
C VAL A 376 -0.85 -1.78 11.37
N PHE A 377 0.09 -1.58 10.45
CA PHE A 377 1.27 -0.72 10.65
C PHE A 377 0.90 0.76 10.76
N VAL A 378 0.00 1.25 9.92
CA VAL A 378 -0.48 2.63 9.99
C VAL A 378 -1.24 2.88 11.29
N CYS A 379 -1.95 1.87 11.80
CA CYS A 379 -2.61 1.90 13.11
C CYS A 379 -1.74 1.37 14.26
N SER A 380 -0.41 1.31 14.11
CA SER A 380 0.50 0.68 15.09
C SER A 380 0.49 1.29 16.50
N GLY A 381 0.06 2.54 16.63
CA GLY A 381 -0.18 3.17 17.93
C GLY A 381 -1.25 2.44 18.77
N LEU A 382 -2.27 1.89 18.10
CA LEU A 382 -3.38 1.15 18.72
C LEU A 382 -3.20 -0.37 18.64
N LEU A 383 -2.70 -0.85 17.50
CA LEU A 383 -2.57 -2.27 17.14
C LEU A 383 -1.16 -2.82 17.36
N GLY A 384 -0.36 -2.14 18.17
CA GLY A 384 1.03 -2.50 18.39
C GLY A 384 1.28 -3.93 18.87
N ASP A 385 0.33 -4.49 19.61
CA ASP A 385 0.32 -5.85 20.15
C ASP A 385 -0.28 -6.90 19.18
N VAL A 386 -0.73 -6.46 18.01
CA VAL A 386 -1.30 -7.31 16.94
C VAL A 386 -0.27 -7.58 15.85
N ILE A 387 0.75 -6.73 15.72
CA ILE A 387 1.83 -6.87 14.74
C ILE A 387 2.55 -8.22 14.96
N PRO A 388 2.64 -9.09 13.93
CA PRO A 388 3.29 -10.39 14.04
C PRO A 388 4.81 -10.26 13.92
N GLU A 389 5.52 -11.38 14.00
CA GLU A 389 6.91 -11.46 13.56
C GLU A 389 6.98 -11.19 12.04
N MET A 390 7.94 -10.35 11.64
CA MET A 390 7.96 -9.79 10.28
C MET A 390 9.03 -10.41 9.38
N ASP A 391 9.87 -11.31 9.89
CA ASP A 391 11.05 -11.79 9.19
C ASP A 391 10.70 -12.45 7.84
N GLU A 392 9.70 -13.36 7.81
CA GLU A 392 9.23 -14.02 6.58
C GLU A 392 8.52 -13.05 5.64
N PHE A 393 7.75 -12.10 6.17
CA PHE A 393 7.10 -11.06 5.35
C PHE A 393 8.13 -10.13 4.69
N ILE A 394 9.18 -9.74 5.41
CA ILE A 394 10.25 -8.90 4.87
C ILE A 394 11.03 -9.67 3.79
N LYS A 395 11.38 -10.94 4.04
CA LYS A 395 12.02 -11.80 3.02
C LYS A 395 11.13 -11.91 1.78
N PHE A 396 9.83 -12.14 1.95
CA PHE A 396 8.85 -12.19 0.86
C PHE A 396 8.82 -10.89 0.05
N ILE A 397 8.75 -9.73 0.70
CA ILE A 397 8.76 -8.42 0.05
C ILE A 397 10.04 -8.24 -0.78
N ILE A 398 11.20 -8.52 -0.20
CA ILE A 398 12.50 -8.38 -0.88
C ILE A 398 12.57 -9.27 -2.12
N MET A 399 12.07 -10.51 -2.05
CA MET A 399 12.07 -11.44 -3.19
C MET A 399 11.26 -10.90 -4.38
N PHE A 400 10.08 -10.32 -4.13
CA PHE A 400 9.11 -10.06 -5.20
C PHE A 400 8.95 -8.58 -5.60
N MET A 401 9.37 -7.61 -4.80
CA MET A 401 9.14 -6.17 -5.08
C MET A 401 9.75 -5.69 -6.40
N LYS A 402 10.88 -6.28 -6.84
CA LYS A 402 11.55 -5.94 -8.11
C LYS A 402 11.26 -6.93 -9.24
N SER A 403 10.44 -7.96 -9.01
CA SER A 403 10.34 -9.12 -9.90
C SER A 403 9.04 -9.12 -10.73
N PRO A 404 8.95 -8.37 -11.85
CA PRO A 404 7.75 -8.34 -12.70
C PRO A 404 7.44 -9.71 -13.34
N ASN A 405 8.44 -10.58 -13.44
CA ASN A 405 8.29 -11.96 -13.92
C ASN A 405 7.58 -12.89 -12.92
N TYR A 406 7.35 -12.43 -11.69
CA TYR A 406 6.65 -13.18 -10.65
C TYR A 406 5.37 -12.46 -10.23
N ILE A 407 5.44 -11.15 -10.01
CA ILE A 407 4.27 -10.30 -9.71
C ILE A 407 4.23 -9.18 -10.75
N ARG A 408 3.41 -9.39 -11.79
CA ARG A 408 3.27 -8.45 -12.90
C ARG A 408 2.65 -7.13 -12.44
N ASN A 409 1.65 -7.17 -11.56
CA ASN A 409 0.92 -5.99 -11.12
C ASN A 409 1.83 -5.00 -10.35
N PRO A 410 2.12 -3.81 -10.91
CA PRO A 410 3.01 -2.83 -10.28
C PRO A 410 2.42 -2.26 -8.99
N CYS A 411 1.09 -2.15 -8.87
CA CYS A 411 0.45 -1.60 -7.67
C CYS A 411 0.75 -2.47 -6.44
N ILE A 412 0.75 -3.80 -6.58
CA ILE A 412 1.09 -4.71 -5.47
C ILE A 412 2.55 -4.52 -5.07
N ARG A 413 3.46 -4.44 -6.05
CA ARG A 413 4.89 -4.19 -5.82
C ARG A 413 5.12 -2.82 -5.14
N GLU A 414 4.37 -1.79 -5.53
CA GLU A 414 4.38 -0.46 -4.91
C GLU A 414 4.01 -0.53 -3.42
N ARG A 415 2.92 -1.26 -3.10
CA ARG A 415 2.47 -1.47 -1.72
C ARG A 415 3.46 -2.30 -0.89
N MET A 416 4.16 -3.26 -1.50
CA MET A 416 5.23 -4.01 -0.81
C MET A 416 6.37 -3.10 -0.34
N VAL A 417 6.81 -2.18 -1.20
CA VAL A 417 7.85 -1.18 -0.86
C VAL A 417 7.37 -0.23 0.23
N GLU A 418 6.12 0.22 0.15
CA GLU A 418 5.51 1.04 1.21
C GLU A 418 5.46 0.30 2.55
N LEU A 419 5.07 -0.97 2.55
CA LEU A 419 5.06 -1.82 3.75
C LEU A 419 6.46 -1.98 4.34
N LEU A 420 7.50 -2.17 3.51
CA LEU A 420 8.87 -2.27 3.99
C LEU A 420 9.35 -0.96 4.65
N SER A 421 9.03 0.19 4.04
CA SER A 421 9.28 1.51 4.64
C SER A 421 8.54 1.68 5.99
N LEU A 422 7.28 1.24 6.09
CA LEU A 422 6.52 1.25 7.35
C LEU A 422 7.17 0.35 8.43
N CYS A 423 7.73 -0.79 8.05
CA CYS A 423 8.45 -1.67 8.95
C CYS A 423 9.71 -1.00 9.51
N ILE A 424 10.45 -0.24 8.70
CA ILE A 424 11.64 0.52 9.12
C ILE A 424 11.26 1.61 10.13
N ARG A 425 10.19 2.38 9.84
CA ARG A 425 9.71 3.47 10.70
C ARG A 425 9.17 2.97 12.04
N ASN A 426 8.74 1.71 12.12
CA ASN A 426 8.17 1.14 13.33
C ASN A 426 9.26 0.57 14.25
N ARG A 427 9.38 1.15 15.45
CA ARG A 427 10.38 0.74 16.46
C ARG A 427 10.30 -0.74 16.85
N ARG A 428 9.14 -1.39 16.74
CA ARG A 428 8.98 -2.83 17.06
C ARG A 428 9.60 -3.74 16.01
N CYS A 429 9.63 -3.31 14.76
CA CYS A 429 10.08 -4.13 13.63
C CYS A 429 11.47 -3.70 13.13
N SER A 430 11.94 -2.52 13.53
CA SER A 430 13.25 -2.00 13.13
C SER A 430 14.39 -3.00 13.37
N SER A 431 14.38 -3.72 14.50
CA SER A 431 15.38 -4.78 14.77
C SER A 431 15.27 -5.97 13.82
N SER A 432 14.05 -6.47 13.55
CA SER A 432 13.80 -7.54 12.56
C SER A 432 14.26 -7.13 11.17
N VAL A 433 13.91 -5.92 10.74
CA VAL A 433 14.32 -5.38 9.43
C VAL A 433 15.84 -5.32 9.33
N ILE A 434 16.52 -4.74 10.32
CA ILE A 434 17.98 -4.67 10.34
C ILE A 434 18.60 -6.07 10.34
N THR A 435 18.00 -7.02 11.06
CA THR A 435 18.46 -8.42 11.11
C THR A 435 18.34 -9.08 9.75
N VAL A 436 17.19 -8.95 9.07
CA VAL A 436 17.00 -9.49 7.72
C VAL A 436 17.94 -8.81 6.73
N PHE A 437 18.09 -7.48 6.78
CA PHE A 437 19.00 -6.73 5.91
C PHE A 437 20.47 -7.15 6.09
N LYS A 438 20.88 -7.52 7.31
CA LYS A 438 22.23 -8.04 7.58
C LYS A 438 22.37 -9.55 7.31
N GLY A 439 21.26 -10.29 7.37
CA GLY A 439 21.25 -11.73 7.58
C GLY A 439 21.47 -12.60 6.34
N SER A 440 21.35 -12.07 5.11
CA SER A 440 21.63 -12.85 3.89
C SER A 440 22.65 -12.14 3.00
N GLN A 441 23.61 -12.91 2.48
CA GLN A 441 24.60 -12.45 1.49
C GLN A 441 23.91 -11.85 0.24
N LEU A 442 22.73 -12.36 -0.10
CA LEU A 442 21.95 -11.95 -1.27
C LEU A 442 21.27 -10.59 -1.07
N ASN A 443 20.92 -10.22 0.18
CA ASN A 443 20.48 -8.87 0.47
C ASN A 443 21.61 -7.87 0.20
N LEU A 444 22.86 -8.21 0.54
CA LEU A 444 24.02 -7.37 0.26
C LEU A 444 24.25 -7.18 -1.25
N GLU A 445 24.08 -8.25 -2.03
CA GLU A 445 24.36 -8.23 -3.46
C GLU A 445 23.28 -7.51 -4.29
N PHE A 446 21.99 -7.68 -3.97
CA PHE A 446 20.92 -7.24 -4.87
C PHE A 446 20.06 -6.08 -4.35
N LEU A 447 19.89 -5.93 -3.04
CA LEU A 447 18.83 -5.06 -2.48
C LEU A 447 19.02 -3.58 -2.85
N VAL A 448 20.23 -3.04 -2.69
CA VAL A 448 20.52 -1.64 -3.04
C VAL A 448 20.31 -1.41 -4.54
N GLY A 449 20.91 -2.27 -5.38
CA GLY A 449 20.80 -2.16 -6.84
C GLY A 449 19.35 -2.27 -7.33
N ASP A 450 18.57 -3.17 -6.74
CA ASP A 450 17.16 -3.35 -7.08
C ASP A 450 16.30 -2.14 -6.70
N LEU A 451 16.56 -1.51 -5.55
CA LEU A 451 15.87 -0.28 -5.12
C LEU A 451 16.23 0.93 -6.00
N LEU A 452 17.52 1.09 -6.35
CA LEU A 452 17.96 2.14 -7.27
C LEU A 452 17.30 1.96 -8.65
N LYS A 453 17.22 0.72 -9.14
CA LYS A 453 16.56 0.39 -10.42
C LYS A 453 15.06 0.67 -10.34
N LEU A 454 14.39 0.21 -9.29
CA LEU A 454 12.96 0.48 -9.06
C LEU A 454 12.64 1.98 -9.02
N TYR A 455 13.53 2.80 -8.44
CA TYR A 455 13.37 4.25 -8.42
C TYR A 455 13.43 4.87 -9.83
N ALA A 456 14.36 4.39 -10.65
CA ALA A 456 14.60 4.88 -12.00
C ALA A 456 13.64 4.30 -13.06
N MET A 457 12.94 3.21 -12.77
CA MET A 457 12.04 2.54 -13.73
C MET A 457 10.84 3.40 -14.15
N GLU A 458 10.63 3.52 -15.46
CA GLU A 458 9.51 4.27 -16.06
C GLU A 458 8.13 3.66 -15.77
N GLU A 459 8.04 2.35 -15.47
CA GLU A 459 6.79 1.64 -15.17
C GLU A 459 5.98 2.31 -14.05
N PHE A 460 6.67 2.96 -13.10
CA PHE A 460 6.06 3.66 -11.96
C PHE A 460 5.88 5.18 -12.20
N THR A 461 6.25 5.68 -13.38
CA THR A 461 6.30 7.13 -13.68
C THR A 461 5.09 7.68 -14.43
N GLY A 462 4.22 6.82 -14.98
CA GLY A 462 3.26 7.21 -16.01
C GLY A 462 2.01 7.98 -15.57
N CYS A 463 1.34 7.62 -14.46
CA CYS A 463 0.04 8.23 -14.08
C CYS A 463 -0.45 7.91 -12.65
N SER A 464 0.38 7.33 -11.77
CA SER A 464 -0.10 6.92 -10.45
C SER A 464 -0.25 8.15 -9.52
N PRO A 465 -1.39 8.31 -8.81
CA PRO A 465 -1.58 9.41 -7.87
C PRO A 465 -0.65 9.33 -6.65
N ASN A 466 0.14 8.26 -6.51
CA ASN A 466 1.01 7.97 -5.36
C ASN A 466 2.51 7.87 -5.71
N LYS A 467 2.92 8.21 -6.95
CA LYS A 467 4.33 8.16 -7.39
C LYS A 467 5.34 8.73 -6.37
N LEU A 468 5.05 9.91 -5.82
CA LEU A 468 5.92 10.54 -4.82
C LEU A 468 5.99 9.76 -3.51
N GLN A 469 4.89 9.14 -3.07
CA GLN A 469 4.85 8.32 -1.86
C GLN A 469 5.69 7.04 -2.05
N PHE A 470 5.60 6.41 -3.22
CA PHE A 470 6.43 5.25 -3.56
C PHE A 470 7.92 5.60 -3.56
N ARG A 471 8.30 6.67 -4.27
CA ARG A 471 9.69 7.14 -4.29
C ARG A 471 10.21 7.52 -2.92
N ASN A 472 9.39 8.20 -2.11
CA ASN A 472 9.75 8.49 -0.72
C ASN A 472 10.00 7.21 0.09
N SER A 473 9.15 6.18 -0.10
CA SER A 473 9.33 4.88 0.57
C SER A 473 10.64 4.21 0.17
N ILE A 474 11.03 4.27 -1.11
CA ILE A 474 12.35 3.78 -1.56
C ILE A 474 13.49 4.54 -0.89
N LEU A 475 13.42 5.87 -0.85
CA LEU A 475 14.46 6.72 -0.26
C LEU A 475 14.64 6.45 1.24
N GLU A 476 13.55 6.23 1.97
CA GLU A 476 13.60 5.83 3.39
C GLU A 476 14.30 4.48 3.59
N ILE A 477 14.05 3.51 2.71
CA ILE A 477 14.72 2.20 2.75
C ILE A 477 16.21 2.36 2.43
N LEU A 478 16.55 3.12 1.39
CA LEU A 478 17.93 3.40 1.01
C LEU A 478 18.72 4.11 2.12
N ALA A 479 18.11 5.08 2.80
CA ALA A 479 18.72 5.74 3.95
C ALA A 479 19.03 4.74 5.09
N CYS A 480 18.10 3.83 5.39
CA CYS A 480 18.34 2.77 6.37
C CYS A 480 19.47 1.82 5.95
N LEU A 481 19.53 1.44 4.67
CA LEU A 481 20.59 0.58 4.14
C LEU A 481 21.95 1.27 4.18
N TRP A 482 22.02 2.58 3.92
CA TRP A 482 23.27 3.34 3.98
C TRP A 482 23.93 3.32 5.37
N GLU A 483 23.14 3.26 6.44
CA GLU A 483 23.66 3.13 7.81
C GLU A 483 24.37 1.78 8.05
N ILE A 484 24.07 0.76 7.24
CA ILE A 484 24.71 -0.56 7.32
C ILE A 484 25.97 -0.58 6.43
N PRO A 485 27.19 -0.75 6.98
CA PRO A 485 28.44 -0.62 6.22
C PRO A 485 28.51 -1.51 4.96
N SER A 486 28.08 -2.76 5.06
CA SER A 486 28.13 -3.71 3.93
C SER A 486 27.25 -3.29 2.76
N HIS A 487 26.06 -2.73 3.01
CA HIS A 487 25.18 -2.19 1.97
C HIS A 487 25.71 -0.87 1.39
N ARG A 488 26.33 -0.04 2.23
CA ARG A 488 26.98 1.20 1.81
C ARG A 488 28.13 0.92 0.83
N ASP A 489 28.95 -0.08 1.11
CA ASP A 489 30.07 -0.44 0.25
C ASP A 489 29.58 -1.06 -1.07
N ALA A 490 28.52 -1.89 -1.03
CA ALA A 490 27.84 -2.35 -2.25
C ALA A 490 27.28 -1.19 -3.09
N TRP A 491 26.71 -0.16 -2.46
CA TRP A 491 26.25 1.03 -3.17
C TRP A 491 27.41 1.75 -3.87
N LYS A 492 28.54 1.96 -3.18
CA LYS A 492 29.73 2.58 -3.79
C LYS A 492 30.20 1.78 -5.00
N GLN A 493 30.25 0.45 -4.87
CA GLN A 493 30.63 -0.44 -5.95
C GLN A 493 29.71 -0.29 -7.16
N ILE A 494 28.39 -0.20 -6.96
CA ILE A 494 27.43 0.06 -8.05
C ILE A 494 27.74 1.39 -8.76
N ALA A 495 28.05 2.45 -8.01
CA ALA A 495 28.36 3.75 -8.59
C ALA A 495 29.67 3.75 -9.40
N GLU A 496 30.62 2.89 -9.04
CA GLU A 496 31.90 2.73 -9.72
C GLU A 496 31.83 1.80 -10.94
N GLU A 497 31.11 0.67 -10.83
CA GLU A 497 31.03 -0.36 -11.88
C GLU A 497 30.01 -0.03 -12.98
N ASP A 498 28.86 0.52 -12.61
CA ASP A 498 27.76 0.85 -13.53
C ASP A 498 27.47 2.36 -13.49
N THR A 499 28.48 3.14 -13.88
CA THR A 499 28.41 4.61 -13.82
C THR A 499 27.27 5.16 -14.67
N GLU A 500 27.00 4.60 -15.86
CA GLU A 500 25.91 5.07 -16.73
C GLU A 500 24.55 4.95 -16.06
N PHE A 501 24.24 3.78 -15.48
CA PHE A 501 23.02 3.57 -14.72
C PHE A 501 22.94 4.51 -13.52
N TYR A 502 24.03 4.66 -12.78
CA TYR A 502 24.04 5.52 -11.59
C TYR A 502 23.78 6.99 -11.93
N LEU A 503 24.33 7.47 -13.06
CA LEU A 503 24.08 8.81 -13.58
C LEU A 503 22.62 8.99 -14.01
N ALA A 504 22.02 7.99 -14.66
CA ALA A 504 20.59 8.01 -15.00
C ALA A 504 19.72 8.10 -13.74
N PHE A 505 20.03 7.32 -12.71
CA PHE A 505 19.36 7.41 -11.40
C PHE A 505 19.48 8.81 -10.79
N LEU A 506 20.69 9.37 -10.71
CA LEU A 506 20.91 10.72 -10.18
C LEU A 506 20.14 11.78 -10.97
N ASN A 507 20.12 11.68 -12.31
CA ASN A 507 19.35 12.58 -13.16
C ASN A 507 17.85 12.53 -12.83
N VAL A 508 17.27 11.34 -12.65
CA VAL A 508 15.86 11.19 -12.27
C VAL A 508 15.58 11.87 -10.92
N VAL A 509 16.43 11.68 -9.91
CA VAL A 509 16.28 12.29 -8.57
C VAL A 509 16.35 13.82 -8.65
N ILE A 510 17.37 14.34 -9.35
CA ILE A 510 17.66 15.77 -9.45
C ILE A 510 16.54 16.48 -10.24
N ASN A 511 16.16 15.93 -11.39
CA ASN A 511 15.12 16.51 -12.24
C ASN A 511 13.75 16.49 -11.56
N GLU A 512 13.40 15.42 -10.81
CA GLU A 512 12.15 15.39 -10.05
C GLU A 512 12.12 16.52 -9.00
N ASN A 513 13.24 16.77 -8.31
CA ASN A 513 13.34 17.87 -7.35
C ASN A 513 13.22 19.25 -8.01
N ILE A 514 13.85 19.46 -9.17
CA ILE A 514 13.71 20.68 -9.97
C ILE A 514 12.24 20.89 -10.39
N ASN A 515 11.61 19.87 -10.97
CA ASN A 515 10.22 19.94 -11.44
C ASN A 515 9.24 20.25 -10.30
N LEU A 516 9.46 19.66 -9.11
CA LEU A 516 8.65 19.96 -7.93
C LEU A 516 8.79 21.43 -7.52
N LEU A 517 10.00 22.01 -7.55
CA LEU A 517 10.22 23.44 -7.24
C LEU A 517 9.54 24.38 -8.24
N ASP A 518 9.58 24.04 -9.54
CA ASP A 518 8.91 24.79 -10.60
C ASP A 518 7.39 24.84 -10.40
N SER A 519 6.79 23.69 -10.13
CA SER A 519 5.34 23.58 -9.94
C SER A 519 4.82 24.43 -8.78
N GLU A 520 5.62 24.61 -7.73
CA GLU A 520 5.25 25.35 -6.53
C GLU A 520 5.41 26.86 -6.73
N SER A 521 6.51 27.28 -7.36
CA SER A 521 6.74 28.70 -7.66
C SER A 521 5.58 29.28 -8.48
N PHE A 522 5.05 28.50 -9.42
CA PHE A 522 3.86 28.85 -10.19
C PHE A 522 2.59 28.91 -9.34
N LEU A 523 2.36 27.95 -8.43
CA LEU A 523 1.12 27.89 -7.66
C LEU A 523 1.04 28.96 -6.55
N TRP A 524 2.17 29.31 -5.94
CA TRP A 524 2.26 30.40 -4.96
C TRP A 524 1.90 31.76 -5.57
N MET A 525 2.06 31.94 -6.89
CA MET A 525 1.73 33.19 -7.57
C MET A 525 0.23 33.37 -7.80
N HIS A 526 -0.58 32.30 -7.83
CA HIS A 526 -1.87 32.39 -8.52
C HIS A 526 -3.19 32.12 -7.77
N GLU A 527 -3.32 31.52 -6.58
CA GLU A 527 -4.69 31.31 -6.03
C GLU A 527 -4.82 31.10 -4.51
N ARG A 528 -5.87 31.70 -3.91
CA ARG A 528 -6.16 31.74 -2.46
C ARG A 528 -7.11 30.61 -1.97
N ASP A 529 -7.93 30.03 -2.86
CA ASP A 529 -8.96 29.03 -2.48
C ASP A 529 -8.52 27.56 -2.67
N ARG A 530 -7.51 27.28 -3.52
CA ARG A 530 -6.89 25.92 -3.63
C ARG A 530 -5.88 25.63 -2.51
N MET A 531 -5.62 26.60 -1.63
CA MET A 531 -4.61 26.51 -0.58
C MET A 531 -4.81 25.29 0.34
N PHE A 532 -6.04 24.90 0.70
CA PHE A 532 -6.22 23.82 1.69
C PHE A 532 -5.84 22.42 1.17
N GLN A 533 -6.22 22.10 -0.07
CA GLN A 533 -5.85 20.82 -0.70
C GLN A 533 -4.37 20.82 -1.11
N TYR A 534 -3.87 21.98 -1.56
CA TYR A 534 -2.45 22.18 -1.84
C TYR A 534 -1.58 22.03 -0.59
N ASP A 535 -1.98 22.61 0.55
CA ASP A 535 -1.27 22.51 1.82
C ASP A 535 -1.18 21.04 2.29
N LYS A 536 -2.24 20.23 2.08
CA LYS A 536 -2.24 18.81 2.46
C LYS A 536 -1.30 17.98 1.57
N ASP A 537 -1.28 18.22 0.26
CA ASP A 537 -0.36 17.55 -0.67
C ASP A 537 1.11 17.98 -0.41
N MET A 538 1.33 19.28 -0.22
CA MET A 538 2.62 19.86 0.10
C MET A 538 3.22 19.26 1.37
N ILE A 539 2.49 19.33 2.49
CA ILE A 539 2.97 18.88 3.80
C ILE A 539 2.98 17.34 3.87
N GLY A 540 1.99 16.68 3.29
CA GLY A 540 1.80 15.24 3.41
C GLY A 540 2.67 14.40 2.48
N ARG A 541 3.14 14.95 1.35
CA ARG A 541 3.83 14.18 0.30
C ARG A 541 5.10 14.86 -0.22
N ARG A 542 5.03 16.15 -0.58
CA ARG A 542 6.15 16.84 -1.24
C ARG A 542 7.31 17.15 -0.30
N ILE A 543 7.05 17.71 0.88
CA ILE A 543 8.08 18.04 1.87
C ILE A 543 8.80 16.77 2.38
N PRO A 544 8.09 15.69 2.78
CA PRO A 544 8.75 14.44 3.19
C PRO A 544 9.68 13.89 2.11
N TYR A 545 9.20 13.84 0.86
CA TYR A 545 10.00 13.41 -0.28
C TYR A 545 11.25 14.27 -0.49
N ARG A 546 11.14 15.59 -0.36
CA ARG A 546 12.30 16.50 -0.48
C ARG A 546 13.32 16.24 0.60
N ILE A 547 12.88 16.13 1.86
CA ILE A 547 13.78 15.84 2.97
C ILE A 547 14.51 14.52 2.71
N ALA A 548 13.80 13.45 2.35
CA ALA A 548 14.40 12.14 2.10
C ALA A 548 15.33 12.13 0.87
N SER A 549 14.95 12.81 -0.22
CA SER A 549 15.77 12.85 -1.44
C SER A 549 17.03 13.70 -1.27
N LEU A 550 16.94 14.86 -0.62
CA LEU A 550 18.11 15.68 -0.31
C LEU A 550 18.98 15.06 0.77
N GLU A 551 18.41 14.34 1.74
CA GLU A 551 19.17 13.53 2.69
C GLU A 551 20.02 12.49 1.96
N MET A 552 19.41 11.76 1.01
CA MET A 552 20.12 10.79 0.17
C MET A 552 21.24 11.43 -0.63
N LEU A 553 20.99 12.56 -1.29
CA LEU A 553 22.03 13.29 -1.99
C LEU A 553 23.14 13.80 -1.04
N ALA A 554 22.80 14.20 0.19
CA ALA A 554 23.76 14.68 1.18
C ALA A 554 24.71 13.57 1.66
N PHE A 555 24.19 12.39 2.02
CA PHE A 555 25.07 11.30 2.48
C PHE A 555 25.84 10.63 1.34
N THR A 556 25.27 10.56 0.13
CA THR A 556 25.97 10.00 -1.04
C THR A 556 27.04 10.96 -1.54
N SER A 557 26.76 12.27 -1.63
CA SER A 557 27.77 13.27 -2.02
C SER A 557 28.96 13.33 -1.06
N LYS A 558 28.83 12.86 0.18
CA LYS A 558 29.96 12.79 1.12
C LYS A 558 31.02 11.75 0.72
N GLN A 559 30.63 10.65 0.08
CA GLN A 559 31.50 9.49 -0.18
C GLN A 559 31.58 9.10 -1.67
N ILE A 560 30.59 9.45 -2.49
CA ILE A 560 30.46 9.14 -3.91
C ILE A 560 30.42 10.48 -4.67
N ILE A 561 31.53 11.22 -4.65
CA ILE A 561 31.58 12.59 -5.18
C ILE A 561 31.68 12.63 -6.71
N VAL A 562 32.45 11.70 -7.29
CA VAL A 562 32.84 11.73 -8.71
C VAL A 562 31.65 11.87 -9.67
N PRO A 563 30.54 11.10 -9.53
CA PRO A 563 29.40 11.22 -10.44
C PRO A 563 28.76 12.61 -10.48
N PHE A 564 28.76 13.35 -9.37
CA PHE A 564 28.19 14.71 -9.29
C PHE A 564 29.06 15.76 -10.00
N LEU A 565 30.37 15.52 -10.12
CA LEU A 565 31.34 16.44 -10.71
C LEU A 565 31.60 16.17 -12.20
N LEU A 566 30.95 15.16 -12.79
CA LEU A 566 31.08 14.89 -14.22
C LEU A 566 30.50 16.05 -15.05
N PRO A 567 31.11 16.40 -16.20
CA PRO A 567 30.73 17.58 -16.98
C PRO A 567 29.24 17.65 -17.38
N HIS A 568 28.62 16.50 -17.69
CA HIS A 568 27.21 16.42 -18.08
C HIS A 568 26.24 16.43 -16.87
N MET A 569 26.74 16.27 -15.64
CA MET A 569 25.94 16.28 -14.40
C MET A 569 26.07 17.58 -13.61
N VAL A 570 27.29 18.13 -13.51
CA VAL A 570 27.65 19.18 -12.56
C VAL A 570 26.76 20.42 -12.69
N ASP A 571 26.47 20.85 -13.92
CA ASP A 571 25.60 21.99 -14.16
C ASP A 571 24.14 21.71 -13.72
N THR A 572 23.68 20.46 -13.74
CA THR A 572 22.29 20.09 -13.39
C THR A 572 22.16 20.07 -11.88
N VAL A 573 23.17 19.51 -11.22
CA VAL A 573 23.31 19.55 -9.76
C VAL A 573 23.34 20.99 -9.27
N VAL A 574 24.20 21.84 -9.84
CA VAL A 574 24.29 23.27 -9.48
C VAL A 574 22.96 23.98 -9.65
N ARG A 575 22.28 23.77 -10.79
CA ARG A 575 20.96 24.37 -11.04
C ARG A 575 19.96 23.97 -9.96
N MET A 576 19.90 22.69 -9.59
CA MET A 576 19.02 22.23 -8.51
C MET A 576 19.37 22.92 -7.19
N LEU A 577 20.65 22.90 -6.81
CA LEU A 577 21.12 23.43 -5.53
C LEU A 577 20.90 24.95 -5.40
N ASN A 578 21.28 25.74 -6.41
CA ASN A 578 21.12 27.20 -6.39
C ASN A 578 19.63 27.57 -6.31
N ARG A 579 18.79 26.87 -7.09
CA ARG A 579 17.33 27.10 -7.05
C ARG A 579 16.72 26.77 -5.70
N PHE A 580 17.17 25.70 -5.03
CA PHE A 580 16.74 25.42 -3.66
C PHE A 580 17.15 26.53 -2.70
N LEU A 581 18.40 27.01 -2.75
CA LEU A 581 18.85 28.10 -1.86
C LEU A 581 17.99 29.35 -2.02
N VAL A 582 17.78 29.81 -3.26
CA VAL A 582 16.93 30.97 -3.54
C VAL A 582 15.50 30.75 -3.06
N HIS A 583 14.91 29.59 -3.36
CA HIS A 583 13.55 29.27 -2.97
C HIS A 583 13.38 29.22 -1.44
N LEU A 584 14.28 28.55 -0.73
CA LEU A 584 14.24 28.42 0.73
C LEU A 584 14.45 29.77 1.42
N LEU A 585 15.35 30.63 0.93
CA LEU A 585 15.53 31.99 1.46
C LEU A 585 14.27 32.85 1.30
N ILE A 586 13.62 32.79 0.13
CA ILE A 586 12.36 33.50 -0.11
C ILE A 586 11.28 33.01 0.86
N LEU A 587 11.18 31.70 1.06
CA LEU A 587 10.22 31.12 2.00
C LEU A 587 10.51 31.51 3.45
N HIS A 588 11.78 31.48 3.86
CA HIS A 588 12.18 31.89 5.20
C HIS A 588 11.81 33.35 5.49
N THR A 589 12.07 34.24 4.53
CA THR A 589 11.75 35.68 4.62
C THR A 589 10.23 35.95 4.66
N LYS A 590 9.41 35.09 4.05
CA LYS A 590 7.94 35.19 4.08
C LYS A 590 7.31 34.53 5.32
N SER A 591 7.92 33.47 5.83
CA SER A 591 7.44 32.72 7.01
C SER A 591 7.48 33.55 8.29
N SER A 592 8.44 34.49 8.41
CA SER A 592 8.52 35.44 9.54
C SER A 592 7.31 36.38 9.66
N PHE A 593 6.46 36.48 8.62
CA PHE A 593 5.31 37.38 8.57
C PHE A 593 3.93 36.67 8.61
N GLY A 594 3.85 35.35 8.84
CA GLY A 594 2.59 34.59 8.70
C GLY A 594 2.23 33.58 9.81
N THR A 595 0.95 33.19 9.85
CA THR A 595 0.21 32.40 10.86
C THR A 595 0.86 31.10 11.37
N ARG A 596 0.43 30.60 12.54
CA ARG A 596 0.87 29.37 13.27
C ARG A 596 1.16 28.10 12.41
N ARG A 597 0.64 28.00 11.18
CA ARG A 597 0.88 26.87 10.26
C ARG A 597 2.26 26.93 9.58
N LEU A 598 2.80 28.12 9.36
CA LEU A 598 4.15 28.33 8.81
C LEU A 598 5.26 27.90 9.79
N MET A 599 4.98 27.85 11.10
CA MET A 599 5.95 27.38 12.10
C MET A 599 6.35 25.90 11.95
N LYS A 600 5.43 25.00 11.57
CA LYS A 600 5.79 23.58 11.29
C LYS A 600 6.63 23.44 10.01
N CYS A 601 6.38 24.30 9.02
CA CYS A 601 7.22 24.37 7.83
C CYS A 601 8.61 24.95 8.13
N GLY A 602 8.73 25.88 9.09
CA GLY A 602 9.99 26.49 9.50
C GLY A 602 11.09 25.47 9.84
N CYS A 603 10.81 24.51 10.73
CA CYS A 603 11.77 23.46 11.06
C CYS A 603 12.14 22.59 9.86
N CYS A 604 11.20 22.34 8.94
CA CYS A 604 11.49 21.59 7.72
C CYS A 604 12.40 22.38 6.77
N LEU A 605 12.21 23.70 6.68
CA LEU A 605 13.05 24.58 5.85
C LEU A 605 14.50 24.59 6.35
N GLU A 606 14.72 24.65 7.66
CA GLU A 606 16.06 24.56 8.24
C GLU A 606 16.74 23.22 7.93
N ILE A 607 16.01 22.09 8.06
CA ILE A 607 16.53 20.76 7.71
C ILE A 607 16.96 20.72 6.23
N LEU A 608 16.08 21.17 5.33
CA LEU A 608 16.36 21.22 3.90
C LEU A 608 17.57 22.12 3.59
N LEU A 609 17.66 23.28 4.25
CA LEU A 609 18.75 24.23 4.04
C LEU A 609 20.09 23.65 4.52
N ARG A 610 20.12 22.98 5.68
CA ARG A 610 21.32 22.26 6.17
C ARG A 610 21.74 21.14 5.23
N GLN A 611 20.79 20.37 4.69
CA GLN A 611 21.08 19.30 3.72
C GLN A 611 21.68 19.86 2.43
N ILE A 612 21.12 20.96 1.89
CA ILE A 612 21.66 21.63 0.70
C ILE A 612 23.08 22.15 0.94
N VAL A 613 23.31 22.87 2.05
CA VAL A 613 24.63 23.38 2.42
C VAL A 613 25.64 22.24 2.60
N SER A 614 25.21 21.12 3.20
CA SER A 614 26.02 19.90 3.32
C SER A 614 26.44 19.36 1.95
N ILE A 615 25.53 19.29 0.97
CA ILE A 615 25.87 18.87 -0.40
C ILE A 615 26.90 19.81 -1.03
N TYR A 616 26.73 21.15 -0.93
CA TYR A 616 27.71 22.11 -1.44
C TYR A 616 29.11 21.87 -0.86
N VAL A 617 29.20 21.74 0.46
CA VAL A 617 30.48 21.54 1.16
C VAL A 617 31.11 20.20 0.76
N HIS A 618 30.34 19.12 0.70
CA HIS A 618 30.86 17.80 0.27
C HIS A 618 31.41 17.82 -1.15
N LEU A 619 30.67 18.40 -2.10
CA LEU A 619 31.12 18.50 -3.48
C LEU A 619 32.35 19.41 -3.61
N ALA A 620 32.39 20.53 -2.88
CA ALA A 620 33.52 21.44 -2.86
C ALA A 620 34.79 20.83 -2.26
N ARG A 621 34.67 19.92 -1.27
CA ARG A 621 35.81 19.18 -0.70
C ARG A 621 36.43 18.21 -1.71
N GLY A 622 35.62 17.56 -2.54
CA GLY A 622 36.11 16.65 -3.59
C GLY A 622 36.49 17.32 -4.90
N ASP A 623 36.19 18.61 -5.08
CA ASP A 623 36.45 19.37 -6.30
C ASP A 623 37.89 19.89 -6.38
N SER A 624 38.82 18.98 -6.62
CA SER A 624 40.24 19.31 -6.82
C SER A 624 40.52 20.20 -8.04
N LYS A 625 39.60 20.25 -9.02
CA LYS A 625 39.78 20.94 -10.30
C LYS A 625 38.98 22.25 -10.39
N ASN A 626 38.32 22.67 -9.32
CA ASN A 626 37.41 23.83 -9.29
C ASN A 626 36.30 23.78 -10.37
N ILE A 627 35.89 22.58 -10.79
CA ILE A 627 34.84 22.36 -11.80
C ILE A 627 33.49 22.80 -11.24
N PHE A 628 33.21 22.46 -9.98
CA PHE A 628 31.97 22.81 -9.29
C PHE A 628 31.91 24.31 -9.04
N VAL A 629 33.00 24.92 -8.58
CA VAL A 629 33.10 26.37 -8.37
C VAL A 629 32.78 27.13 -9.67
N ALA A 630 33.40 26.71 -10.78
CA ALA A 630 33.16 27.31 -12.09
C ALA A 630 31.73 27.06 -12.61
N ALA A 631 31.10 25.95 -12.26
CA ALA A 631 29.71 25.66 -12.64
C ALA A 631 28.72 26.54 -11.85
N ILE A 632 28.96 26.78 -10.56
CA ILE A 632 28.14 27.69 -9.74
C ILE A 632 28.17 29.11 -10.31
N SER A 633 29.35 29.63 -10.65
CA SER A 633 29.49 30.98 -11.21
C SER A 633 28.85 31.14 -12.59
N ARG A 634 28.68 30.05 -13.34
CA ARG A 634 28.04 30.06 -14.68
C ARG A 634 26.51 30.10 -14.61
N ASP A 635 25.90 29.73 -13.48
CA ASP A 635 24.44 29.72 -13.33
C ASP A 635 23.87 31.12 -13.03
N SER A 636 23.78 31.95 -14.06
CA SER A 636 23.31 33.34 -13.98
C SER A 636 21.85 33.51 -13.54
N GLN A 637 21.05 32.43 -13.53
CA GLN A 637 19.63 32.50 -13.18
C GLN A 637 19.37 32.54 -11.67
N SER A 638 20.21 31.86 -10.88
CA SER A 638 19.97 31.68 -9.44
C SER A 638 21.13 32.16 -8.57
N TYR A 639 22.35 32.25 -9.12
CA TYR A 639 23.52 32.72 -8.39
C TYR A 639 23.48 34.24 -8.15
N SER A 640 23.89 34.67 -6.95
CA SER A 640 24.18 36.07 -6.62
C SER A 640 25.33 36.17 -5.63
N GLU A 641 26.08 37.29 -5.65
CA GLU A 641 27.26 37.50 -4.79
C GLU A 641 26.94 37.40 -3.28
N HIS A 642 25.71 37.77 -2.90
CA HIS A 642 25.25 37.76 -1.50
C HIS A 642 24.60 36.43 -1.07
N LEU A 643 24.31 35.51 -2.01
CA LEU A 643 23.54 34.29 -1.74
C LEU A 643 24.12 33.48 -0.58
N PHE A 644 25.44 33.24 -0.59
CA PHE A 644 26.12 32.45 0.42
C PHE A 644 26.11 33.12 1.80
N ILE A 645 26.21 34.46 1.83
CA ILE A 645 26.19 35.26 3.06
C ILE A 645 24.79 35.25 3.67
N ASP A 646 23.75 35.40 2.85
CA ASP A 646 22.37 35.40 3.31
C ASP A 646 21.93 34.04 3.84
N VAL A 647 22.35 32.94 3.21
CA VAL A 647 22.14 31.58 3.74
C VAL A 647 22.87 31.38 5.06
N ALA A 648 24.13 31.82 5.16
CA ALA A 648 24.92 31.71 6.38
C ALA A 648 24.28 32.44 7.57
N ARG A 649 23.64 33.60 7.32
CA ARG A 649 22.89 34.34 8.36
C ARG A 649 21.66 33.59 8.87
N VAL A 650 21.03 32.76 8.03
CA VAL A 650 19.84 31.97 8.41
C VAL A 650 20.23 30.73 9.21
N LEU A 651 21.33 30.07 8.86
CA LEU A 651 21.79 28.83 9.52
C LEU A 651 22.65 29.05 10.76
N ASP A 652 22.66 30.25 11.33
CA ASP A 652 23.53 30.71 12.42
C ASP A 652 23.99 29.59 13.38
N GLU A 653 25.30 29.54 13.68
CA GLU A 653 25.97 28.52 14.50
C GLU A 653 26.10 27.09 13.93
N ASP A 654 25.78 26.81 12.64
CA ASP A 654 26.06 25.50 12.02
C ASP A 654 27.55 25.29 11.70
N SER A 655 28.09 24.11 12.04
CA SER A 655 29.48 23.71 11.82
C SER A 655 29.98 23.79 10.38
N LEU A 656 29.09 23.68 9.39
CA LEU A 656 29.43 23.69 7.96
C LEU A 656 29.45 25.11 7.35
N VAL A 657 28.91 26.10 8.07
CA VAL A 657 28.82 27.50 7.59
C VAL A 657 30.17 28.11 7.24
N PRO A 658 31.26 27.94 8.02
CA PRO A 658 32.56 28.51 7.67
C PRO A 658 33.08 28.02 6.32
N GLU A 659 33.03 26.71 6.07
CA GLU A 659 33.45 26.10 4.80
C GLU A 659 32.53 26.50 3.64
N PHE A 660 31.24 26.69 3.92
CA PHE A 660 30.27 27.17 2.94
C PHE A 660 30.53 28.63 2.52
N ILE A 661 30.90 29.51 3.48
CA ILE A 661 31.31 30.89 3.18
C ILE A 661 32.61 30.91 2.37
N GLU A 662 33.59 30.06 2.72
CA GLU A 662 34.84 29.92 1.95
C GLU A 662 34.59 29.42 0.52
N LEU A 663 33.62 28.53 0.32
CA LEU A 663 33.18 28.18 -1.02
C LEU A 663 32.60 29.40 -1.74
N GLY A 664 31.75 30.17 -1.09
CA GLY A 664 31.17 31.40 -1.65
C GLY A 664 32.23 32.43 -2.08
N THR A 665 33.31 32.61 -1.32
CA THR A 665 34.42 33.50 -1.70
C THR A 665 35.15 32.99 -2.94
N ARG A 666 35.43 31.69 -3.02
CA ARG A 666 36.03 31.07 -4.23
C ARG A 666 35.14 31.21 -5.46
N VAL A 667 33.82 31.07 -5.31
CA VAL A 667 32.86 31.26 -6.40
C VAL A 667 32.82 32.72 -6.85
N ASN A 668 32.81 33.68 -5.92
CA ASN A 668 32.90 35.12 -6.24
C ASN A 668 34.19 35.44 -7.01
N ASP A 669 35.33 34.91 -6.57
CA ASP A 669 36.60 35.08 -7.29
C ASP A 669 36.59 34.44 -8.68
N ALA A 670 35.99 33.27 -8.83
CA ALA A 670 35.84 32.60 -10.12
C ALA A 670 34.91 33.37 -11.06
N ALA A 671 33.78 33.90 -10.55
CA ALA A 671 32.85 34.73 -11.30
C ALA A 671 33.52 36.02 -11.79
N ARG A 672 34.27 36.71 -10.92
CA ARG A 672 35.04 37.90 -11.28
C ARG A 672 36.10 37.60 -12.35
N LYS A 673 36.87 36.52 -12.19
CA LYS A 673 37.85 36.08 -13.19
C LYS A 673 37.19 35.73 -14.52
N ALA A 674 36.00 35.12 -14.50
CA ALA A 674 35.25 34.80 -15.72
C ALA A 674 34.84 36.07 -16.46
N ILE A 675 34.33 37.09 -15.76
CA ILE A 675 33.98 38.41 -16.33
C ILE A 675 35.24 39.10 -16.90
N GLU A 676 36.36 39.09 -16.17
CA GLU A 676 37.63 39.64 -16.64
C GLU A 676 38.14 38.92 -17.90
N THR A 677 37.98 37.59 -17.96
CA THR A 677 38.36 36.78 -19.12
C THR A 677 37.44 37.02 -20.31
N GLU A 678 36.13 37.16 -20.09
CA GLU A 678 35.18 37.50 -21.15
C GLU A 678 35.48 38.90 -21.72
N ALA A 679 35.79 39.86 -20.85
CA ALA A 679 36.21 41.20 -21.23
C ALA A 679 37.53 41.21 -22.04
N SER A 680 38.46 40.30 -21.77
CA SER A 680 39.71 40.18 -22.52
C SER A 680 39.56 39.43 -23.86
N LEU A 681 38.67 38.45 -23.93
CA LEU A 681 38.39 37.69 -25.16
C LEU A 681 37.65 38.54 -26.21
N GLY A 682 36.81 39.49 -25.79
CA GLY A 682 36.07 40.41 -26.66
C GLY A 682 35.03 39.70 -27.54
N GLU A 683 34.60 40.34 -28.64
CA GLU A 683 33.58 39.76 -29.53
C GLU A 683 34.06 38.46 -30.21
N ILE A 684 33.22 37.42 -30.12
CA ILE A 684 33.45 36.12 -30.74
C ILE A 684 33.25 36.26 -32.27
N PRO A 685 34.20 35.83 -33.11
CA PRO A 685 34.03 35.83 -34.55
C PRO A 685 32.80 35.04 -35.01
N ASN A 686 32.03 35.62 -35.93
CA ASN A 686 30.79 35.04 -36.48
C ASN A 686 30.97 33.67 -37.17
N ASP A 687 32.22 33.26 -37.45
CA ASP A 687 32.55 31.97 -38.07
C ASP A 687 32.55 30.78 -37.08
N PHE A 688 32.40 31.02 -35.78
CA PHE A 688 32.40 29.97 -34.75
C PHE A 688 31.03 29.35 -34.41
N PRO A 689 29.91 30.10 -34.31
CA PRO A 689 28.61 29.50 -34.07
C PRO A 689 28.00 28.93 -35.37
N ASP A 690 28.27 27.66 -35.65
CA ASP A 690 27.55 26.87 -36.66
C ASP A 690 26.25 26.31 -36.04
N PRO A 691 25.05 26.53 -36.63
CA PRO A 691 23.78 26.10 -36.05
C PRO A 691 23.63 24.59 -35.79
N ILE A 692 24.47 23.74 -36.39
CA ILE A 692 24.39 22.27 -36.25
C ILE A 692 25.40 21.73 -35.22
N SER A 693 26.48 22.46 -34.95
CA SER A 693 27.56 22.01 -34.07
C SER A 693 27.28 22.37 -32.60
N VAL A 694 27.01 21.36 -31.76
CA VAL A 694 26.74 21.54 -30.33
C VAL A 694 27.91 21.04 -29.47
N ASP A 695 28.16 21.70 -28.34
CA ASP A 695 29.13 21.21 -27.36
C ASP A 695 28.76 19.82 -26.85
N ARG A 696 29.77 18.96 -26.69
CA ARG A 696 29.59 17.55 -26.31
C ARG A 696 28.88 17.43 -24.96
N ALA A 697 29.22 18.28 -24.00
CA ALA A 697 28.57 18.26 -22.68
C ALA A 697 27.08 18.62 -22.76
N VAL A 698 26.71 19.53 -23.67
CA VAL A 698 25.33 19.98 -23.86
C VAL A 698 24.48 18.88 -24.50
N ILE A 699 24.97 18.22 -25.56
CA ILE A 699 24.23 17.14 -26.22
C ILE A 699 24.13 15.88 -25.34
N GLN A 700 25.19 15.53 -24.59
CA GLN A 700 25.15 14.41 -23.63
C GLN A 700 24.10 14.63 -22.54
N ARG A 701 23.92 15.86 -22.10
CA ARG A 701 22.87 16.22 -21.13
C ARG A 701 21.47 16.10 -21.72
N HIS A 702 21.27 16.48 -22.99
CA HIS A 702 20.00 16.28 -23.67
C HIS A 702 19.69 14.78 -23.79
N LEU A 703 20.65 14.00 -24.29
CA LEU A 703 20.53 12.54 -24.44
C LEU A 703 20.39 11.79 -23.11
N GLY A 704 20.85 12.35 -22.00
CA GLY A 704 20.58 11.81 -20.67
C GLY A 704 19.12 11.96 -20.20
N ASN A 705 18.32 12.78 -20.90
CA ASN A 705 16.89 12.99 -20.60
C ASN A 705 15.97 12.54 -21.75
N TYR A 706 16.42 12.63 -23.00
CA TYR A 706 15.64 12.37 -24.20
C TYR A 706 16.53 11.74 -25.30
N ASP A 707 16.15 10.57 -25.83
CA ASP A 707 16.87 9.89 -26.92
C ASP A 707 16.57 10.51 -28.31
N THR A 708 16.60 11.84 -28.39
CA THR A 708 16.24 12.60 -29.60
C THR A 708 17.27 13.67 -29.92
N ASP A 709 17.28 14.13 -31.17
CA ASP A 709 18.02 15.29 -31.60
C ASP A 709 17.26 16.57 -31.19
N PRO A 710 17.90 17.54 -30.52
CA PRO A 710 17.22 18.71 -29.96
C PRO A 710 16.70 19.70 -31.00
N PHE A 711 17.12 19.61 -32.28
CA PHE A 711 16.69 20.52 -33.34
C PHE A 711 15.67 19.90 -34.30
N SER A 712 15.82 18.61 -34.59
CA SER A 712 14.99 17.87 -35.54
C SER A 712 13.95 16.96 -34.88
N GLY A 713 14.14 16.60 -33.60
CA GLY A 713 13.29 15.68 -32.85
C GLY A 713 13.41 14.20 -33.28
N LEU A 714 14.37 13.87 -34.14
CA LEU A 714 14.63 12.51 -34.63
C LEU A 714 15.40 11.69 -33.58
N PRO A 715 15.31 10.35 -33.57
CA PRO A 715 16.07 9.52 -32.65
C PRO A 715 17.59 9.73 -32.80
N LEU A 716 18.28 9.99 -31.70
CA LEU A 716 19.73 10.22 -31.65
C LEU A 716 20.32 9.50 -30.43
N THR A 717 21.42 8.75 -30.62
CA THR A 717 22.12 8.06 -29.53
C THR A 717 23.55 8.56 -29.38
N HIS A 718 24.18 8.27 -28.22
CA HIS A 718 25.53 8.71 -27.91
C HIS A 718 26.58 8.24 -28.93
N GLU A 719 26.38 7.08 -29.55
CA GLU A 719 27.29 6.50 -30.55
C GLU A 719 27.24 7.23 -31.90
N MET A 720 26.16 7.96 -32.18
CA MET A 720 25.96 8.70 -33.42
C MET A 720 26.67 10.06 -33.44
N LEU A 721 27.30 10.47 -32.32
CA LEU A 721 27.96 11.76 -32.19
C LEU A 721 29.36 11.77 -32.85
N ILE A 722 29.57 12.67 -33.81
CA ILE A 722 30.84 12.80 -34.54
C ILE A 722 31.67 13.97 -33.98
N PRO A 723 32.92 13.75 -33.52
CA PRO A 723 33.77 14.83 -33.02
C PRO A 723 34.25 15.78 -34.12
N ASN A 724 33.93 17.08 -34.01
CA ASN A 724 34.44 18.12 -34.91
C ASN A 724 35.81 18.66 -34.44
N VAL A 725 36.88 17.94 -34.79
CA VAL A 725 38.27 18.26 -34.38
C VAL A 725 38.81 19.55 -35.01
N GLU A 726 38.35 19.91 -36.21
CA GLU A 726 38.81 21.10 -36.92
C GLU A 726 38.28 22.38 -36.26
N LEU A 727 36.99 22.42 -35.93
CA LEU A 727 36.38 23.55 -35.21
C LEU A 727 37.04 23.74 -33.84
N LYS A 728 37.30 22.64 -33.11
CA LYS A 728 38.03 22.68 -31.83
C LYS A 728 39.43 23.31 -31.98
N ALA A 729 40.17 22.97 -33.04
CA ALA A 729 41.48 23.55 -33.29
C ALA A 729 41.42 25.05 -33.63
N LYS A 730 40.40 25.49 -34.38
CA LYS A 730 40.16 26.92 -34.68
C LYS A 730 39.82 27.71 -33.40
N ILE A 731 38.94 27.17 -32.55
CA ILE A 731 38.59 27.77 -31.25
C ILE A 731 39.83 27.89 -30.36
N ASN A 732 40.64 26.84 -30.25
CA ASN A 732 41.87 26.87 -29.44
C ASN A 732 42.87 27.93 -29.94
N LYS A 733 43.05 28.08 -31.25
CA LYS A 733 43.93 29.12 -31.83
C LYS A 733 43.43 30.53 -31.51
N PHE A 734 42.11 30.75 -31.58
CA PHE A 734 41.50 32.03 -31.24
C PHE A 734 41.71 32.38 -29.77
N VAL A 735 41.44 31.44 -28.86
CA VAL A 735 41.64 31.63 -27.41
C VAL A 735 43.10 32.00 -27.12
N ILE A 736 44.07 31.30 -27.73
CA ILE A 736 45.50 31.61 -27.57
C ILE A 736 45.84 33.02 -28.09
N SER A 737 45.26 33.45 -29.22
CA SER A 737 45.52 34.77 -29.81
C SER A 737 45.02 35.96 -28.99
N LYS A 738 44.14 35.71 -28.02
CA LYS A 738 43.53 36.71 -27.13
C LYS A 738 44.07 36.68 -25.70
N GLN A 739 44.86 35.66 -25.35
CA GLN A 739 45.51 35.51 -24.05
C GLN A 739 46.97 36.01 -24.02
N LEU A 740 47.55 36.32 -25.19
CA LEU A 740 48.80 37.07 -25.38
C LEU A 740 48.51 38.57 -25.40
#